data_AF-A0AAW8DSN9-F1
#
_entry.id   AF-A0AAW8DSN9-F1
#
_cell.length_a   1.000
_cell.length_b   1.000
_cell.length_c   1.000
_cell.angle_alpha   90.00
_cell.angle_beta   90.00
_cell.angle_gamma   90.00
#
_symmetry.space_group_name_H-M   'P 1'
#
loop_
_entity.id
_entity.type
_entity.pdbx_description
1 polymer ?
#
loop_
_entity_poly.entity_id
_entity_poly.type
_entity_poly.pdbx_seq_one_letter_code
_entity_poly.pdbx_strand_id
1 'polypeptide(L)'
;MGTKKLTVELLLKRQDVIPYVKQVVDAAESHRSALGWYARSVYEEAASSEKLIVAIAREGDQVSYAGHLWFTTTFPRGHVVQIHVSPSYRRQGIANKQLDFLKSHLTGLNYISIGARVAEDLLQSQEFWQAQGFYAHGTAPGGKSLGRLIILRSHELPTPQLFASSGLKHQDPLGLEDQPKTATKLYLLDLNVLFDLGPRRARHEDVVDLFALERLGVCHLALSTEFDAELARSALNGKTDPMQSLGQIFPKFAVPSEDELDQFTKEIGPIVFPERYAAGKLTKNDRSDLRHLATAVHHNLAGLVTSDGSILAAAATLRARHGIDVLSPEAFKILEDLDTGIGAITASTRATLNLEELASGQEQDVRALLTGLGVSVGDQSRHWAAADGRSKACHRFVVLDATRIVGYLMWPSGLRDNTCDAFIAVDESAACAQDAARLMIVHLMEQAKERIRRVRLHLAPQQALVKEVASEVGFTGTDEARELNKISLNSVVIPENWTELRTQLLHVSEIALPQAMPNFRGVDQYIELQRPDGQRAQVTTFALETLLSPMLICMPGRPGVLVPIQRGYSEHLLDHLDQLQLLPHGKALLYQQRHYLSDPRTLKVFQRGCLMFFYESLGSGIGLKAVVALARVTNAYLRPMDAVDSADLERSALEPSDLAAIGKSETKVVVAFDNLMKLPHPVPLESLKRFGCGRATQLLTSRRITPDQIRNILLEGLQYEQSAERPDLPRRAARGKHP
;
A
#
# COMPACT_ATOMS: atom_id res chain seq x y z
N MET A 1 -20.26 -38.77 -24.57
CA MET A 1 -19.62 -38.30 -25.82
C MET A 1 -18.15 -38.05 -25.52
N GLY A 2 -17.24 -38.86 -26.07
CA GLY A 2 -15.81 -38.70 -25.83
C GLY A 2 -15.31 -37.38 -26.43
N THR A 3 -14.77 -36.50 -25.60
CA THR A 3 -14.08 -35.27 -26.02
C THR A 3 -12.92 -35.66 -26.94
N LYS A 4 -13.07 -35.44 -28.25
CA LYS A 4 -11.95 -35.56 -29.21
C LYS A 4 -10.81 -34.68 -28.70
N LYS A 5 -9.64 -35.28 -28.48
CA LYS A 5 -8.47 -34.59 -27.92
C LYS A 5 -7.87 -33.68 -29.01
N LEU A 6 -8.20 -32.40 -28.97
CA LEU A 6 -7.61 -31.39 -29.83
C LEU A 6 -6.09 -31.35 -29.58
N THR A 7 -5.31 -31.58 -30.63
CA THR A 7 -3.84 -31.45 -30.56
C THR A 7 -3.42 -30.20 -31.33
N VAL A 8 -2.62 -29.35 -30.71
CA VAL A 8 -2.13 -28.09 -31.31
C VAL A 8 -0.65 -28.24 -31.61
N GLU A 9 -0.26 -28.01 -32.85
CA GLU A 9 1.12 -28.06 -33.33
C GLU A 9 1.55 -26.66 -33.82
N LEU A 10 2.82 -26.32 -33.59
CA LEU A 10 3.39 -25.02 -33.95
C LEU A 10 4.42 -25.18 -35.06
N LEU A 11 4.23 -24.45 -36.16
CA LEU A 11 5.06 -24.46 -37.35
C LEU A 11 5.89 -23.17 -37.40
N LEU A 12 7.20 -23.26 -37.60
CA LEU A 12 8.12 -22.12 -37.74
C LEU A 12 8.93 -22.17 -39.04
N LYS A 13 9.27 -23.37 -39.50
CA LYS A 13 10.12 -23.57 -40.68
C LYS A 13 9.41 -23.06 -41.93
N ARG A 14 10.19 -22.43 -42.82
CA ARG A 14 9.68 -21.83 -44.06
C ARG A 14 8.72 -22.74 -44.83
N GLN A 15 9.13 -24.00 -45.05
CA GLN A 15 8.37 -24.97 -45.85
C GLN A 15 6.99 -25.30 -45.25
N ASP A 16 6.86 -25.26 -43.92
CA ASP A 16 5.64 -25.65 -43.21
C ASP A 16 4.68 -24.46 -43.05
N VAL A 17 5.21 -23.23 -43.04
CA VAL A 17 4.45 -21.99 -42.82
C VAL A 17 3.87 -21.40 -44.11
N ILE A 18 4.60 -21.46 -45.24
CA ILE A 18 4.18 -20.91 -46.54
C ILE A 18 2.73 -21.29 -46.94
N PRO A 19 2.28 -22.55 -46.78
CA PRO A 19 0.91 -22.94 -47.15
C PRO A 19 -0.20 -22.16 -46.43
N TYR A 20 0.10 -21.63 -45.24
CA TYR A 20 -0.87 -20.95 -44.37
C TYR A 20 -0.84 -19.42 -44.48
N VAL A 21 0.09 -18.83 -45.25
CA VAL A 21 0.25 -17.37 -45.34
C VAL A 21 -1.04 -16.67 -45.79
N LYS A 22 -1.80 -17.27 -46.72
CA LYS A 22 -3.10 -16.72 -47.14
C LYS A 22 -4.07 -16.58 -45.97
N GLN A 23 -4.20 -17.62 -45.15
CA GLN A 23 -5.09 -17.63 -43.98
C GLN A 23 -4.61 -16.65 -42.88
N VAL A 24 -3.30 -16.45 -42.76
CA VAL A 24 -2.71 -15.43 -41.87
C VAL A 24 -3.11 -14.03 -42.33
N VAL A 25 -3.00 -13.73 -43.62
CA VAL A 25 -3.41 -12.43 -44.20
C VAL A 25 -4.90 -12.20 -44.01
N ASP A 26 -5.74 -13.18 -44.36
CA ASP A 26 -7.20 -13.09 -44.22
C ASP A 26 -7.61 -12.83 -42.76
N ALA A 27 -6.93 -13.48 -41.80
CA ALA A 27 -7.13 -13.26 -40.38
C ALA A 27 -6.68 -11.87 -39.91
N ALA A 28 -5.53 -11.38 -40.40
CA ALA A 28 -5.01 -10.06 -40.07
C ALA A 28 -5.91 -8.93 -40.60
N GLU A 29 -6.43 -9.08 -41.83
CA GLU A 29 -7.37 -8.11 -42.42
C GLU A 29 -8.71 -8.09 -41.69
N SER A 30 -9.24 -9.26 -41.31
CA SER A 30 -10.48 -9.38 -40.53
C SER A 30 -10.40 -8.67 -39.16
N HIS A 31 -9.19 -8.53 -38.62
CA HIS A 31 -8.92 -7.88 -37.34
C HIS A 31 -7.99 -6.65 -37.47
N ARG A 32 -8.07 -5.95 -38.61
CA ARG A 32 -7.23 -4.78 -38.95
C ARG A 32 -7.20 -3.69 -37.87
N SER A 33 -8.30 -3.47 -37.16
CA SER A 33 -8.39 -2.46 -36.09
C SER A 33 -7.49 -2.77 -34.88
N ALA A 34 -7.15 -4.04 -34.66
CA ALA A 34 -6.32 -4.50 -33.55
C ALA A 34 -4.90 -4.89 -34.00
N LEU A 35 -4.77 -5.54 -35.16
CA LEU A 35 -3.49 -6.08 -35.66
C LEU A 35 -2.73 -5.12 -36.60
N GLY A 36 -3.36 -4.02 -37.01
CA GLY A 36 -2.81 -3.11 -38.00
C GLY A 36 -2.92 -3.66 -39.43
N TRP A 37 -2.28 -2.98 -40.38
CA TRP A 37 -2.30 -3.36 -41.78
C TRP A 37 -0.88 -3.49 -42.34
N TYR A 38 -0.64 -4.57 -43.07
CA TYR A 38 0.60 -4.87 -43.77
C TYR A 38 0.27 -5.49 -45.12
N ALA A 39 1.11 -5.24 -46.12
CA ALA A 39 0.96 -5.87 -47.43
C ALA A 39 1.27 -7.37 -47.36
N ARG A 40 0.64 -8.17 -48.23
CA ARG A 40 0.86 -9.62 -48.31
C ARG A 40 2.34 -10.01 -48.43
N SER A 41 3.12 -9.24 -49.20
CA SER A 41 4.57 -9.47 -49.37
C SER A 41 5.34 -9.47 -48.05
N VAL A 42 4.90 -8.68 -47.06
CA VAL A 42 5.54 -8.61 -45.73
C VAL A 42 5.33 -9.93 -44.96
N TYR A 43 4.17 -10.56 -45.07
CA TYR A 43 3.91 -11.86 -44.46
C TYR A 43 4.69 -12.98 -45.17
N GLU A 44 4.82 -12.92 -46.49
CA GLU A 44 5.63 -13.86 -47.27
C GLU A 44 7.12 -13.76 -46.92
N GLU A 45 7.62 -12.55 -46.68
CA GLU A 45 8.97 -12.30 -46.18
C GLU A 45 9.16 -12.81 -44.75
N ALA A 46 8.19 -12.58 -43.86
CA ALA A 46 8.21 -13.09 -42.49
C ALA A 46 8.21 -14.63 -42.44
N ALA A 47 7.43 -15.28 -43.30
CA ALA A 47 7.45 -16.74 -43.46
C ALA A 47 8.79 -17.23 -44.03
N SER A 48 9.36 -16.53 -45.01
CA SER A 48 10.62 -16.90 -45.65
C SER A 48 11.83 -16.72 -44.74
N SER A 49 11.76 -15.77 -43.80
CA SER A 49 12.79 -15.49 -42.80
C SER A 49 12.58 -16.20 -41.46
N GLU A 50 11.64 -17.16 -41.40
CA GLU A 50 11.32 -17.97 -40.21
C GLU A 50 10.98 -17.10 -38.98
N LYS A 51 10.23 -16.03 -39.22
CA LYS A 51 9.76 -15.06 -38.23
C LYS A 51 8.25 -15.12 -37.98
N LEU A 52 7.58 -16.09 -38.61
CA LEU A 52 6.15 -16.31 -38.52
C LEU A 52 5.88 -17.72 -37.97
N ILE A 53 5.29 -17.79 -36.78
CA ILE A 53 4.84 -19.03 -36.15
C ILE A 53 3.37 -19.23 -36.50
N VAL A 54 3.01 -20.40 -37.04
CA VAL A 54 1.63 -20.78 -37.32
C VAL A 54 1.20 -21.89 -36.38
N ALA A 55 0.06 -21.72 -35.71
CA ALA A 55 -0.57 -22.78 -34.92
C ALA A 55 -1.62 -23.49 -35.77
N ILE A 56 -1.54 -24.82 -35.80
CA ILE A 56 -2.53 -25.69 -36.44
C ILE A 56 -3.21 -26.57 -35.39
N ALA A 57 -4.51 -26.75 -35.55
CA ALA A 57 -5.34 -27.64 -34.77
C ALA A 57 -5.56 -28.95 -35.55
N ARG A 58 -5.26 -30.08 -34.92
CA ARG A 58 -5.57 -31.42 -35.42
C ARG A 58 -6.75 -32.01 -34.67
N GLU A 59 -7.82 -32.30 -35.40
CA GLU A 59 -9.01 -33.01 -34.92
C GLU A 59 -9.20 -34.30 -35.75
N GLY A 60 -8.58 -35.39 -35.31
CA GLY A 60 -8.47 -36.61 -36.13
C GLY A 60 -7.55 -36.36 -37.32
N ASP A 61 -8.03 -36.66 -38.54
CA ASP A 61 -7.27 -36.44 -39.78
C ASP A 61 -7.42 -35.03 -40.36
N GLN A 62 -8.25 -34.18 -39.75
CA GLN A 62 -8.44 -32.80 -40.20
C GLN A 62 -7.42 -31.87 -39.54
N VAL A 63 -6.64 -31.19 -40.37
CA VAL A 63 -5.74 -30.10 -39.99
C VAL A 63 -6.39 -28.78 -40.34
N SER A 64 -6.47 -27.87 -39.39
CA SER A 64 -7.00 -26.53 -39.61
C SER A 64 -6.14 -25.47 -38.95
N TYR A 65 -6.16 -24.27 -39.50
CA TYR A 65 -5.45 -23.14 -38.94
C TYR A 65 -6.13 -22.64 -37.66
N ALA A 66 -5.34 -22.53 -36.60
CA ALA A 66 -5.80 -22.14 -35.28
C ALA A 66 -5.33 -20.73 -34.86
N GLY A 67 -4.25 -20.22 -35.46
CA GLY A 67 -3.73 -18.88 -35.17
C GLY A 67 -2.30 -18.66 -35.69
N HIS A 68 -1.75 -17.47 -35.43
CA HIS A 68 -0.35 -17.16 -35.75
C HIS A 68 0.27 -16.20 -34.74
N LEU A 69 1.61 -16.20 -34.69
CA LEU A 69 2.43 -15.22 -34.00
C LEU A 69 3.53 -14.76 -34.96
N TRP A 70 3.57 -13.46 -35.25
CA TRP A 70 4.64 -12.83 -36.03
C TRP A 70 5.53 -12.01 -35.10
N PHE A 71 6.84 -12.23 -35.18
CA PHE A 71 7.84 -11.49 -34.43
C PHE A 71 8.95 -10.96 -35.33
N THR A 72 9.69 -9.97 -34.84
CA THR A 72 10.94 -9.48 -35.42
C THR A 72 12.03 -9.55 -34.37
N THR A 73 13.29 -9.50 -34.80
CA THR A 73 14.44 -9.59 -33.92
C THR A 73 15.44 -8.50 -34.27
N THR A 74 16.01 -7.87 -33.24
CA THR A 74 17.13 -6.94 -33.32
C THR A 74 17.99 -7.22 -32.11
N PHE A 75 19.03 -8.04 -32.28
CA PHE A 75 19.83 -8.53 -31.16
C PHE A 75 20.31 -7.39 -30.25
N PRO A 76 20.15 -7.48 -28.91
CA PRO A 76 19.74 -8.67 -28.15
C PRO A 76 18.23 -8.80 -27.85
N ARG A 77 17.35 -8.09 -28.57
CA ARG A 77 15.90 -8.01 -28.28
C ARG A 77 15.00 -8.59 -29.39
N GLY A 78 13.97 -9.31 -28.99
CA GLY A 78 12.85 -9.71 -29.84
C GLY A 78 11.69 -8.73 -29.73
N HIS A 79 10.83 -8.68 -30.74
CA HIS A 79 9.61 -7.88 -30.74
C HIS A 79 8.45 -8.67 -31.34
N VAL A 80 7.34 -8.79 -30.62
CA VAL A 80 6.11 -9.35 -31.21
C VAL A 80 5.40 -8.25 -31.98
N VAL A 81 5.16 -8.52 -33.26
CA VAL A 81 4.44 -7.62 -34.17
C VAL A 81 2.94 -7.92 -34.12
N GLN A 82 2.57 -9.20 -34.23
CA GLN A 82 1.18 -9.65 -34.19
C GLN A 82 1.05 -11.00 -33.48
N ILE A 83 -0.06 -11.17 -32.77
CA ILE A 83 -0.49 -12.46 -32.23
C ILE A 83 -2.00 -12.58 -32.42
N HIS A 84 -2.45 -13.73 -32.93
CA HIS A 84 -3.85 -13.95 -33.24
C HIS A 84 -4.24 -15.41 -33.04
N VAL A 85 -5.41 -15.62 -32.45
CA VAL A 85 -6.06 -16.93 -32.34
C VAL A 85 -7.44 -16.84 -32.97
N SER A 86 -7.71 -17.79 -33.87
CA SER A 86 -8.99 -17.92 -34.56
C SER A 86 -10.14 -18.05 -33.54
N PRO A 87 -11.28 -17.35 -33.75
CA PRO A 87 -12.41 -17.37 -32.81
C PRO A 87 -12.84 -18.75 -32.32
N SER A 88 -12.83 -19.76 -33.20
CA SER A 88 -13.23 -21.14 -32.91
C SER A 88 -12.30 -21.86 -31.93
N TYR A 89 -11.07 -21.37 -31.76
CA TYR A 89 -10.04 -21.99 -30.91
C TYR A 89 -9.60 -21.11 -29.73
N ARG A 90 -10.35 -20.03 -29.45
CA ARG A 90 -10.08 -19.16 -28.29
C ARG A 90 -10.33 -19.91 -26.98
N ARG A 91 -9.66 -19.45 -25.91
CA ARG A 91 -9.71 -20.04 -24.56
C ARG A 91 -9.18 -21.48 -24.45
N GLN A 92 -8.48 -21.98 -25.47
CA GLN A 92 -7.82 -23.29 -25.48
C GLN A 92 -6.30 -23.20 -25.25
N GLY A 93 -5.80 -22.04 -24.79
CA GLY A 93 -4.39 -21.82 -24.47
C GLY A 93 -3.44 -21.72 -25.68
N ILE A 94 -3.96 -21.56 -26.91
CA ILE A 94 -3.12 -21.51 -28.13
C ILE A 94 -2.16 -20.32 -28.15
N ALA A 95 -2.63 -19.13 -27.75
CA ALA A 95 -1.80 -17.93 -27.67
C ALA A 95 -0.64 -18.11 -26.68
N ASN A 96 -0.91 -18.72 -25.51
CA ASN A 96 0.11 -19.04 -24.51
C ASN A 96 1.15 -20.00 -25.11
N LYS A 97 0.71 -21.10 -25.76
CA LYS A 97 1.63 -22.04 -26.42
C LYS A 97 2.52 -21.37 -27.47
N GLN A 98 1.95 -20.49 -28.30
CA GLN A 98 2.73 -19.74 -29.31
C GLN A 98 3.79 -18.85 -28.65
N LEU A 99 3.43 -18.16 -27.57
CA LEU A 99 4.31 -17.24 -26.88
C LEU A 99 5.38 -17.96 -26.04
N ASP A 100 5.03 -19.07 -25.39
CA ASP A 100 5.97 -19.93 -24.66
C ASP A 100 7.01 -20.53 -25.62
N PHE A 101 6.55 -21.00 -26.78
CA PHE A 101 7.46 -21.45 -27.84
C PHE A 101 8.41 -20.33 -28.28
N LEU A 102 7.92 -19.10 -28.48
CA LEU A 102 8.78 -17.95 -28.81
C LEU A 102 9.79 -17.64 -27.70
N LYS A 103 9.35 -17.64 -26.43
CA LYS A 103 10.22 -17.40 -25.25
C LYS A 103 11.34 -18.44 -25.22
N SER A 104 11.02 -19.73 -25.35
CA SER A 104 12.01 -20.81 -25.39
C SER A 104 12.95 -20.68 -26.59
N HIS A 105 12.42 -20.37 -27.77
CA HIS A 105 13.20 -20.21 -28.99
C HIS A 105 14.22 -19.07 -28.88
N LEU A 106 13.78 -17.89 -28.44
CA LEU A 106 14.66 -16.71 -28.28
C LEU A 106 15.64 -16.86 -27.11
N THR A 107 15.24 -17.52 -26.02
CA THR A 107 16.14 -17.86 -24.90
C THR A 107 17.27 -18.76 -25.39
N GLY A 108 16.97 -19.78 -26.20
CA GLY A 108 18.00 -20.65 -26.80
C GLY A 108 18.95 -19.93 -27.75
N LEU A 109 18.55 -18.75 -28.26
CA LEU A 109 19.37 -17.87 -29.09
C LEU A 109 20.05 -16.73 -28.30
N ASN A 110 20.02 -16.78 -26.97
CA ASN A 110 20.62 -15.78 -26.06
C ASN A 110 20.07 -14.35 -26.22
N TYR A 111 18.79 -14.20 -26.59
CA TYR A 111 18.11 -12.91 -26.52
C TYR A 111 17.71 -12.59 -25.08
N ILE A 112 17.86 -11.32 -24.66
CA ILE A 112 17.63 -10.92 -23.27
C ILE A 112 16.18 -10.52 -22.97
N SER A 113 15.42 -10.11 -23.99
CA SER A 113 14.03 -9.68 -23.79
C SER A 113 13.18 -9.73 -25.05
N ILE A 114 11.85 -9.72 -24.84
CA ILE A 114 10.83 -9.62 -25.88
C ILE A 114 9.97 -8.39 -25.60
N GLY A 115 9.84 -7.50 -26.58
CA GLY A 115 8.95 -6.34 -26.52
C GLY A 115 7.61 -6.57 -27.21
N ALA A 116 6.56 -5.90 -26.75
CA ALA A 116 5.25 -5.83 -27.39
C ALA A 116 4.71 -4.40 -27.38
N ARG A 117 3.97 -4.01 -28.41
CA ARG A 117 3.34 -2.70 -28.55
C ARG A 117 1.83 -2.89 -28.63
N VAL A 118 1.09 -2.41 -27.63
CA VAL A 118 -0.34 -2.72 -27.47
C VAL A 118 -1.12 -1.44 -27.27
N ALA A 119 -2.18 -1.21 -28.05
CA ALA A 119 -3.01 -0.02 -27.88
C ALA A 119 -3.74 -0.03 -26.52
N GLU A 120 -3.79 1.13 -25.85
CA GLU A 120 -4.39 1.29 -24.51
C GLU A 120 -5.87 0.88 -24.48
N ASP A 121 -6.61 1.10 -25.58
CA ASP A 121 -8.04 0.80 -25.72
C ASP A 121 -8.39 -0.69 -25.85
N LEU A 122 -7.39 -1.56 -26.10
CA LEU A 122 -7.59 -3.01 -26.27
C LEU A 122 -7.47 -3.76 -24.94
N LEU A 123 -8.49 -3.64 -24.08
CA LEU A 123 -8.49 -4.18 -22.71
C LEU A 123 -8.12 -5.68 -22.63
N GLN A 124 -8.77 -6.53 -23.44
CA GLN A 124 -8.49 -7.98 -23.46
C GLN A 124 -7.04 -8.29 -23.86
N SER A 125 -6.46 -7.49 -24.74
CA SER A 125 -5.05 -7.63 -25.12
C SER A 125 -4.14 -7.19 -23.99
N GLN A 126 -4.46 -6.09 -23.30
CA GLN A 126 -3.69 -5.63 -22.14
C GLN A 126 -3.64 -6.68 -21.03
N GLU A 127 -4.79 -7.26 -20.69
CA GLU A 127 -4.91 -8.36 -19.72
C GLU A 127 -4.09 -9.59 -20.15
N PHE A 128 -4.20 -9.99 -21.43
CA PHE A 128 -3.43 -11.10 -21.97
C PHE A 128 -1.92 -10.89 -21.79
N TRP A 129 -1.37 -9.76 -22.25
CA TRP A 129 0.07 -9.51 -22.15
C TRP A 129 0.56 -9.46 -20.71
N GLN A 130 -0.21 -8.85 -19.81
CA GLN A 130 0.10 -8.81 -18.38
C GLN A 130 0.14 -10.21 -17.77
N ALA A 131 -0.85 -11.05 -18.07
CA ALA A 131 -0.89 -12.45 -17.61
C ALA A 131 0.27 -13.29 -18.16
N GLN A 132 0.87 -12.91 -19.29
CA GLN A 132 2.05 -13.56 -19.86
C GLN A 132 3.38 -13.02 -19.30
N GLY A 133 3.34 -12.13 -18.31
CA GLY A 133 4.52 -11.55 -17.67
C GLY A 133 5.18 -10.40 -18.43
N PHE A 134 4.46 -9.77 -19.38
CA PHE A 134 4.94 -8.58 -20.08
C PHE A 134 4.57 -7.33 -19.29
N TYR A 135 5.54 -6.72 -18.61
CA TYR A 135 5.35 -5.50 -17.82
C TYR A 135 5.33 -4.25 -18.72
N ALA A 136 4.55 -3.23 -18.32
CA ALA A 136 4.48 -1.95 -19.04
C ALA A 136 5.55 -0.99 -18.51
N HIS A 137 6.39 -0.45 -19.41
CA HIS A 137 7.51 0.41 -19.06
C HIS A 137 7.46 1.79 -19.73
N GLY A 138 6.52 2.02 -20.64
CA GLY A 138 6.39 3.30 -21.31
C GLY A 138 5.15 3.41 -22.18
N THR A 139 4.93 4.61 -22.70
CA THR A 139 3.86 4.90 -23.66
C THR A 139 4.43 5.58 -24.91
N ALA A 140 3.77 5.41 -26.04
CA ALA A 140 4.12 6.04 -27.30
C ALA A 140 2.86 6.51 -28.04
N PRO A 141 2.92 7.61 -28.80
CA PRO A 141 1.82 7.98 -29.68
C PRO A 141 1.67 6.92 -30.78
N GLY A 142 0.43 6.51 -31.05
CA GLY A 142 0.05 5.67 -32.17
C GLY A 142 0.02 6.43 -33.49
N GLY A 143 -0.42 5.76 -34.56
CA GLY A 143 -0.50 6.35 -35.89
C GLY A 143 -1.33 7.64 -35.93
N LYS A 144 -0.86 8.61 -36.75
CA LYS A 144 -1.44 9.97 -36.90
C LYS A 144 -2.95 10.01 -37.18
N SER A 145 -3.53 8.93 -37.70
CA SER A 145 -4.94 8.85 -38.09
C SER A 145 -5.94 8.58 -36.95
N LEU A 146 -5.51 7.98 -35.84
CA LEU A 146 -6.44 7.55 -34.75
C LEU A 146 -6.10 8.15 -33.38
N GLY A 147 -4.95 8.81 -33.22
CA GLY A 147 -4.56 9.45 -31.95
C GLY A 147 -4.47 8.48 -30.76
N ARG A 148 -4.37 7.17 -31.01
CA ARG A 148 -4.32 6.14 -29.96
C ARG A 148 -3.02 6.22 -29.17
N LEU A 149 -3.09 5.93 -27.87
CA LEU A 149 -1.91 5.70 -27.05
C LEU A 149 -1.50 4.22 -27.15
N ILE A 150 -0.21 3.97 -27.33
CA ILE A 150 0.38 2.63 -27.37
C ILE A 150 1.17 2.40 -26.09
N ILE A 151 0.85 1.33 -25.38
CA ILE A 151 1.60 0.85 -24.23
C ILE A 151 2.77 -0.01 -24.71
N LEU A 152 3.97 0.36 -24.29
CA LEU A 152 5.19 -0.38 -24.54
C LEU A 152 5.38 -1.38 -23.42
N ARG A 153 5.43 -2.66 -23.78
CA ARG A 153 5.61 -3.76 -22.85
C ARG A 153 6.88 -4.53 -23.14
N SER A 154 7.49 -5.09 -22.10
CA SER A 154 8.70 -5.90 -22.19
C SER A 154 8.56 -7.12 -21.29
N HIS A 155 9.18 -8.23 -21.70
CA HIS A 155 9.36 -9.42 -20.89
C HIS A 155 10.83 -9.82 -20.98
N GLU A 156 11.50 -9.93 -19.84
CA GLU A 156 12.89 -10.38 -19.79
C GLU A 156 12.95 -11.91 -19.86
N LEU A 157 13.88 -12.40 -20.66
CA LEU A 157 14.11 -13.83 -20.83
C LEU A 157 15.15 -14.31 -19.81
N PRO A 158 15.02 -15.57 -19.33
CA PRO A 158 15.95 -16.15 -18.36
C PRO A 158 17.26 -16.58 -19.03
N THR A 159 17.93 -15.65 -19.73
CA THR A 159 19.24 -15.84 -20.32
C THR A 159 20.33 -15.36 -19.37
N PRO A 160 21.54 -15.96 -19.37
CA PRO A 160 22.67 -15.43 -18.63
C PRO A 160 23.02 -14.03 -19.11
N GLN A 161 22.98 -13.05 -18.22
CA GLN A 161 23.27 -11.64 -18.53
C GLN A 161 24.43 -11.15 -17.65
N LEU A 162 25.26 -10.24 -18.19
CA LEU A 162 26.32 -9.58 -17.44
C LEU A 162 25.76 -8.51 -16.48
N PHE A 163 24.62 -7.91 -16.84
CA PHE A 163 23.93 -6.88 -16.07
C PHE A 163 22.72 -7.48 -15.35
N ALA A 164 22.35 -6.88 -14.21
CA ALA A 164 21.15 -7.26 -13.49
C ALA A 164 19.89 -7.00 -14.34
N SER A 165 18.87 -7.84 -14.13
CA SER A 165 17.52 -7.62 -14.66
C SER A 165 16.99 -6.23 -14.26
N SER A 166 16.05 -5.67 -15.03
CA SER A 166 15.50 -4.34 -14.73
C SER A 166 14.74 -4.24 -13.40
N GLY A 167 14.45 -5.36 -12.73
CA GLY A 167 13.66 -5.38 -11.49
C GLY A 167 12.15 -5.14 -11.71
N LEU A 168 11.73 -4.81 -12.93
CA LEU A 168 10.33 -4.59 -13.29
C LEU A 168 9.59 -5.93 -13.33
N LYS A 169 8.73 -6.15 -12.34
CA LYS A 169 7.87 -7.32 -12.24
C LYS A 169 6.43 -6.89 -12.02
N HIS A 170 5.49 -7.72 -12.44
CA HIS A 170 4.07 -7.45 -12.18
C HIS A 170 3.72 -7.60 -10.68
N GLN A 171 4.42 -8.48 -9.97
CA GLN A 171 4.21 -8.76 -8.54
C GLN A 171 4.67 -7.60 -7.64
N ASP A 172 5.70 -6.85 -8.05
CA ASP A 172 6.16 -5.63 -7.39
C ASP A 172 6.17 -4.45 -8.38
N PRO A 173 4.99 -3.89 -8.69
CA PRO A 173 4.87 -2.78 -9.62
C PRO A 173 5.49 -1.47 -9.09
N LEU A 174 5.61 -1.33 -7.76
CA LEU A 174 6.13 -0.13 -7.10
C LEU A 174 7.63 -0.19 -6.79
N GLY A 175 8.26 -1.37 -6.88
CA GLY A 175 9.70 -1.53 -6.64
C GLY A 175 10.08 -1.37 -5.18
N LEU A 176 9.24 -1.88 -4.27
CA LEU A 176 9.44 -1.72 -2.84
C LEU A 176 10.41 -2.74 -2.25
N GLU A 177 10.62 -3.89 -2.88
CA GLU A 177 11.52 -4.94 -2.37
C GLU A 177 13.00 -4.56 -2.48
N ASP A 178 13.42 -3.91 -3.57
CA ASP A 178 14.83 -3.68 -3.91
C ASP A 178 15.51 -2.53 -3.15
N GLN A 179 14.82 -1.90 -2.19
CA GLN A 179 15.47 -0.86 -1.41
C GLN A 179 16.47 -1.47 -0.42
N PRO A 180 17.71 -0.96 -0.36
CA PRO A 180 18.62 -1.31 0.73
C PRO A 180 17.89 -0.99 2.03
N LYS A 181 17.91 -1.94 2.99
CA LYS A 181 17.39 -1.70 4.35
C LYS A 181 17.88 -0.32 4.78
N THR A 182 16.96 0.62 4.98
CA THR A 182 17.29 1.94 5.54
C THR A 182 18.17 1.66 6.74
N ALA A 183 19.44 2.10 6.70
CA ALA A 183 20.40 1.70 7.71
C ALA A 183 19.81 2.05 9.07
N THR A 184 19.59 1.04 9.90
CA THR A 184 19.01 1.21 11.24
C THR A 184 19.77 2.32 11.95
N LYS A 185 19.04 3.34 12.42
CA LYS A 185 19.65 4.54 12.97
C LYS A 185 20.50 4.19 14.19
N LEU A 186 21.77 4.60 14.13
CA LEU A 186 22.73 4.40 15.21
C LEU A 186 22.80 5.66 16.08
N TYR A 187 22.44 5.52 17.35
CA TYR A 187 22.47 6.59 18.34
C TYR A 187 23.58 6.38 19.34
N LEU A 188 24.23 7.47 19.73
CA LEU A 188 25.17 7.49 20.84
C LEU A 188 24.39 7.60 22.16
N LEU A 189 24.73 6.80 23.17
CA LEU A 189 24.16 6.91 24.51
C LEU A 189 25.05 7.80 25.38
N ASP A 190 24.42 8.75 26.06
CA ASP A 190 25.03 9.48 27.18
C ASP A 190 25.09 8.59 28.44
N LEU A 191 26.09 8.84 29.30
CA LEU A 191 26.31 8.10 30.54
C LEU A 191 25.11 8.24 31.49
N ASN A 192 24.43 9.39 31.49
CA ASN A 192 23.25 9.63 32.31
C ASN A 192 22.10 8.64 32.02
N VAL A 193 21.95 8.23 30.76
CA VAL A 193 20.90 7.28 30.34
C VAL A 193 21.20 5.88 30.89
N LEU A 194 22.46 5.47 30.94
CA LEU A 194 22.85 4.19 31.52
C LEU A 194 22.64 4.16 33.05
N PHE A 195 22.86 5.27 33.75
CA PHE A 195 22.55 5.34 35.18
C PHE A 195 21.04 5.29 35.49
N ASP A 196 20.20 5.66 34.53
CA ASP A 196 18.74 5.57 34.63
C ASP A 196 18.23 4.11 34.56
N LEU A 197 19.05 3.11 34.17
CA LEU A 197 18.74 1.67 34.31
C LEU A 197 18.56 1.20 35.76
N GLY A 198 18.95 2.00 36.75
CA GLY A 198 18.79 1.62 38.16
C GLY A 198 17.30 1.46 38.55
N PRO A 199 16.92 0.41 39.31
CA PRO A 199 15.51 0.03 39.57
C PRO A 199 14.68 1.03 40.40
N ARG A 200 15.26 2.17 40.81
CA ARG A 200 14.59 3.24 41.57
C ARG A 200 14.71 4.61 40.90
N ARG A 201 15.14 4.66 39.64
CA ARG A 201 15.28 5.89 38.87
C ARG A 201 13.94 6.27 38.24
N ALA A 202 13.67 7.57 38.16
CA ALA A 202 12.40 8.08 37.63
C ALA A 202 12.17 7.71 36.15
N ARG A 203 13.25 7.56 35.36
CA ARG A 203 13.23 7.22 33.93
C ARG A 203 13.56 5.76 33.64
N HIS A 204 13.47 4.89 34.64
CA HIS A 204 13.85 3.48 34.51
C HIS A 204 13.06 2.77 33.39
N GLU A 205 11.75 2.94 33.37
CA GLU A 205 10.87 2.31 32.37
C GLU A 205 11.22 2.76 30.94
N ASP A 206 11.44 4.06 30.74
CA ASP A 206 11.79 4.68 29.45
C ASP A 206 13.07 4.10 28.86
N VAL A 207 14.07 3.86 29.74
CA VAL A 207 15.36 3.30 29.33
C VAL A 207 15.25 1.80 29.08
N VAL A 208 14.46 1.06 29.87
CA VAL A 208 14.16 -0.36 29.60
C VAL A 208 13.48 -0.52 28.23
N ASP A 209 12.52 0.34 27.91
CA ASP A 209 11.85 0.36 26.61
C ASP A 209 12.84 0.67 25.48
N LEU A 210 13.74 1.65 25.66
CA LEU A 210 14.81 1.95 24.68
C LEU A 210 15.69 0.74 24.37
N PHE A 211 16.12 -0.01 25.39
CA PHE A 211 16.91 -1.24 25.18
C PHE A 211 16.09 -2.38 24.56
N ALA A 212 14.78 -2.44 24.83
CA ALA A 212 13.90 -3.38 24.15
C ALA A 212 13.74 -3.03 22.67
N LEU A 213 13.65 -1.74 22.31
CA LEU A 213 13.64 -1.28 20.91
C LEU A 213 14.93 -1.60 20.16
N GLU A 214 16.09 -1.49 20.83
CA GLU A 214 17.39 -1.89 20.28
C GLU A 214 17.42 -3.39 19.95
N ARG A 215 16.95 -4.24 20.87
CA ARG A 215 16.84 -5.69 20.67
C ARG A 215 15.94 -6.05 19.48
N LEU A 216 14.84 -5.31 19.30
CA LEU A 216 13.91 -5.48 18.18
C LEU A 216 14.45 -4.92 16.85
N GLY A 217 15.65 -4.32 16.86
CA GLY A 217 16.33 -3.80 15.67
C GLY A 217 15.78 -2.47 15.16
N VAL A 218 14.98 -1.75 15.96
CA VAL A 218 14.40 -0.45 15.60
C VAL A 218 15.47 0.64 15.55
N CYS A 219 16.43 0.58 16.47
CA CYS A 219 17.61 1.44 16.49
C CYS A 219 18.83 0.62 16.94
N HIS A 220 20.02 1.17 16.74
CA HIS A 220 21.24 0.65 17.32
C HIS A 220 21.82 1.66 18.30
N LEU A 221 22.45 1.16 19.36
CA LEU A 221 23.02 1.97 20.41
C LEU A 221 24.54 1.80 20.45
N ALA A 222 25.25 2.90 20.64
CA ALA A 222 26.71 2.93 20.76
C ALA A 222 27.15 3.86 21.90
N LEU A 223 28.42 3.76 22.27
CA LEU A 223 29.07 4.63 23.27
C LEU A 223 30.25 5.39 22.66
N SER A 224 30.69 6.46 23.30
CA SER A 224 31.97 7.11 22.96
C SER A 224 33.09 6.56 23.83
N THR A 225 34.35 6.76 23.43
CA THR A 225 35.51 6.47 24.29
C THR A 225 35.59 7.41 25.49
N GLU A 226 34.91 8.57 25.48
CA GLU A 226 34.80 9.45 26.65
C GLU A 226 34.05 8.75 27.81
N PHE A 227 33.18 7.79 27.50
CA PHE A 227 32.47 6.99 28.51
C PHE A 227 33.43 6.36 29.53
N ASP A 228 34.51 5.72 29.07
CA ASP A 228 35.47 5.07 29.96
C ASP A 228 36.22 6.09 30.83
N ALA A 229 36.54 7.26 30.26
CA ALA A 229 37.21 8.35 30.97
C ALA A 229 36.28 9.02 32.00
N GLU A 230 34.99 9.13 31.71
CA GLU A 230 33.98 9.69 32.60
C GLU A 230 33.63 8.74 33.76
N LEU A 231 33.52 7.44 33.46
CA LEU A 231 33.30 6.41 34.47
C LEU A 231 34.51 6.28 35.41
N ALA A 232 35.73 6.32 34.88
CA ALA A 232 36.95 6.30 35.69
C ALA A 232 37.06 7.53 36.62
N ARG A 233 36.54 8.69 36.20
CA ARG A 233 36.45 9.90 37.04
C ARG A 233 35.41 9.77 38.16
N SER A 234 34.34 9.02 37.93
CA SER A 234 33.21 8.86 38.85
C SER A 234 33.33 7.64 39.79
N ALA A 235 34.26 6.72 39.51
CA ALA A 235 34.46 5.51 40.30
C ALA A 235 35.06 5.80 41.69
N LEU A 236 34.43 5.24 42.73
CA LEU A 236 34.99 5.20 44.09
C LEU A 236 36.11 4.13 44.15
N ASN A 237 37.30 4.53 44.64
CA ASN A 237 38.47 3.66 44.74
C ASN A 237 38.14 2.29 45.36
N GLY A 238 38.34 1.21 44.59
CA GLY A 238 38.35 -0.17 45.09
C GLY A 238 37.09 -1.01 44.84
N LYS A 239 36.09 -0.54 44.10
CA LYS A 239 34.96 -1.37 43.65
C LYS A 239 34.86 -1.39 42.13
N THR A 240 34.69 -2.59 41.56
CA THR A 240 34.31 -2.76 40.15
C THR A 240 32.90 -2.24 39.94
N ASP A 241 32.73 -1.24 39.10
CA ASP A 241 31.41 -0.70 38.73
C ASP A 241 30.77 -1.63 37.68
N PRO A 242 29.58 -2.22 37.94
CA PRO A 242 28.86 -3.02 36.95
C PRO A 242 28.62 -2.29 35.62
N MET A 243 28.54 -0.96 35.64
CA MET A 243 28.37 -0.14 34.43
C MET A 243 29.62 -0.17 33.53
N GLN A 244 30.80 -0.40 34.08
CA GLN A 244 32.03 -0.56 33.29
C GLN A 244 31.99 -1.84 32.46
N SER A 245 31.51 -2.93 33.06
CA SER A 245 31.32 -4.21 32.35
C SER A 245 30.20 -4.13 31.33
N LEU A 246 29.10 -3.44 31.64
CA LEU A 246 28.01 -3.22 30.69
C LEU A 246 28.46 -2.39 29.48
N GLY A 247 29.25 -1.34 29.70
CA GLY A 247 29.79 -0.48 28.64
C GLY A 247 30.75 -1.20 27.67
N GLN A 248 31.30 -2.35 28.04
CA GLN A 248 32.13 -3.17 27.14
C GLN A 248 31.33 -3.92 26.07
N ILE A 249 30.01 -4.05 26.25
CA ILE A 249 29.14 -4.76 25.31
C ILE A 249 28.83 -3.89 24.09
N PHE A 250 28.84 -2.57 24.24
CA PHE A 250 28.48 -1.63 23.17
C PHE A 250 29.65 -1.34 22.23
N PRO A 251 29.38 -1.11 20.93
CA PRO A 251 30.37 -0.53 20.02
C PRO A 251 30.77 0.87 20.51
N LYS A 252 32.07 1.20 20.42
CA LYS A 252 32.64 2.46 20.90
C LYS A 252 33.22 3.30 19.76
N PHE A 253 32.90 4.58 19.75
CA PHE A 253 33.44 5.58 18.82
C PHE A 253 34.49 6.47 19.48
N ALA A 254 35.60 6.70 18.78
CA ALA A 254 36.67 7.56 19.27
C ALA A 254 36.25 9.03 19.27
N VAL A 255 36.63 9.76 20.33
CA VAL A 255 36.45 11.21 20.42
C VAL A 255 37.32 11.91 19.36
N PRO A 256 36.84 13.01 18.74
CA PRO A 256 37.61 13.80 17.76
C PRO A 256 38.91 14.37 18.34
N SER A 257 39.78 14.86 17.45
CA SER A 257 41.03 15.52 17.88
C SER A 257 40.76 16.77 18.71
N GLU A 258 41.69 17.16 19.60
CA GLU A 258 41.51 18.33 20.48
C GLU A 258 41.28 19.63 19.68
N ASP A 259 41.90 19.78 18.51
CA ASP A 259 41.72 20.96 17.64
C ASP A 259 40.28 21.04 17.09
N GLU A 260 39.72 19.92 16.64
CA GLU A 260 38.33 19.82 16.17
C GLU A 260 37.33 20.00 17.31
N LEU A 261 37.65 19.45 18.49
CA LEU A 261 36.83 19.57 19.69
C LEU A 261 36.77 21.02 20.19
N ASP A 262 37.89 21.74 20.16
CA ASP A 262 37.96 23.16 20.53
C ASP A 262 37.19 24.04 19.56
N GLN A 263 37.22 23.73 18.27
CA GLN A 263 36.40 24.42 17.26
C GLN A 263 34.91 24.16 17.49
N PHE A 264 34.51 22.90 17.69
CA PHE A 264 33.13 22.52 17.96
C PHE A 264 32.60 23.13 19.26
N THR A 265 33.42 23.13 20.32
CA THR A 265 33.08 23.72 21.62
C THR A 265 32.84 25.22 21.52
N LYS A 266 33.60 25.94 20.68
CA LYS A 266 33.38 27.38 20.43
C LYS A 266 32.08 27.66 19.69
N GLU A 267 31.64 26.74 18.83
CA GLU A 267 30.43 26.88 18.04
C GLU A 267 29.16 26.48 18.82
N ILE A 268 29.19 25.33 19.49
CA ILE A 268 28.03 24.72 20.16
C ILE A 268 27.92 25.09 21.64
N GLY A 269 29.04 25.35 22.32
CA GLY A 269 29.06 25.75 23.73
C GLY A 269 28.14 26.94 24.07
N PRO A 270 28.11 28.03 23.27
CA PRO A 270 27.18 29.14 23.46
C PRO A 270 25.70 28.79 23.26
N ILE A 271 25.40 27.72 22.52
CA ILE A 271 24.03 27.30 22.18
C ILE A 271 23.47 26.40 23.29
N VAL A 272 24.27 25.44 23.75
CA VAL A 272 23.85 24.44 24.75
C VAL A 272 23.98 24.99 26.17
N PHE A 273 25.02 25.79 26.46
CA PHE A 273 25.29 26.34 27.79
C PHE A 273 25.55 27.86 27.76
N PRO A 274 24.58 28.69 27.33
CA PRO A 274 24.80 30.12 27.05
C PRO A 274 25.38 30.90 28.23
N GLU A 275 24.81 30.75 29.44
CA GLU A 275 25.24 31.49 30.63
C GLU A 275 26.60 31.01 31.17
N ARG A 276 26.83 29.69 31.20
CA ARG A 276 28.07 29.09 31.73
C ARG A 276 29.25 29.30 30.78
N TYR A 277 28.99 29.24 29.48
CA TYR A 277 29.98 29.51 28.44
C TYR A 277 30.41 30.98 28.47
N ALA A 278 29.45 31.92 28.50
CA ALA A 278 29.74 33.35 28.58
C ALA A 278 30.54 33.72 29.85
N ALA A 279 30.31 33.02 30.96
CA ALA A 279 31.05 33.19 32.21
C ALA A 279 32.41 32.47 32.25
N GLY A 280 32.76 31.66 31.24
CA GLY A 280 33.99 30.85 31.21
C GLY A 280 34.02 29.75 32.27
N LYS A 281 32.86 29.33 32.79
CA LYS A 281 32.71 28.41 33.94
C LYS A 281 32.08 27.07 33.53
N LEU A 282 32.43 26.55 32.35
CA LEU A 282 32.05 25.18 31.97
C LEU A 282 32.63 24.18 32.96
N THR A 283 31.77 23.32 33.50
CA THR A 283 32.16 22.25 34.41
C THR A 283 32.83 21.10 33.63
N LYS A 284 33.45 20.17 34.37
CA LYS A 284 34.02 18.95 33.75
C LYS A 284 32.96 18.05 33.12
N ASN A 285 31.71 18.13 33.58
CA ASN A 285 30.59 17.38 33.01
C ASN A 285 30.09 18.07 31.73
N ASP A 286 29.92 19.39 31.76
CA ASP A 286 29.53 20.15 30.55
C ASP A 286 30.52 19.91 29.37
N ARG A 287 31.82 19.74 29.68
CA ARG A 287 32.84 19.37 28.68
C ARG A 287 32.74 17.91 28.20
N SER A 288 32.32 16.99 29.06
CA SER A 288 32.04 15.59 28.71
C SER A 288 30.85 15.52 27.75
N ASP A 289 29.78 16.26 28.05
CA ASP A 289 28.56 16.33 27.24
C ASP A 289 28.85 16.87 25.84
N LEU A 290 29.67 17.92 25.74
CA LEU A 290 30.12 18.47 24.46
C LEU A 290 30.98 17.49 23.67
N ARG A 291 31.76 16.61 24.33
CA ARG A 291 32.53 15.54 23.65
C ARG A 291 31.63 14.46 23.09
N HIS A 292 30.59 14.04 23.81
CA HIS A 292 29.61 13.09 23.30
C HIS A 292 28.87 13.66 22.07
N LEU A 293 28.45 14.93 22.12
CA LEU A 293 27.86 15.62 20.97
C LEU A 293 28.83 15.72 19.79
N ALA A 294 30.08 16.15 20.03
CA ALA A 294 31.10 16.25 18.99
C ALA A 294 31.39 14.89 18.34
N THR A 295 31.40 13.82 19.12
CA THR A 295 31.59 12.45 18.63
C THR A 295 30.44 12.05 17.71
N ALA A 296 29.19 12.33 18.10
CA ALA A 296 28.02 12.03 17.27
C ALA A 296 28.05 12.79 15.93
N VAL A 297 28.44 14.07 15.94
CA VAL A 297 28.57 14.88 14.72
C VAL A 297 29.72 14.40 13.84
N HIS A 298 30.90 14.16 14.41
CA HIS A 298 32.11 13.78 13.67
C HIS A 298 31.94 12.45 12.92
N HIS A 299 31.28 11.46 13.53
CA HIS A 299 31.02 10.15 12.92
C HIS A 299 29.71 10.10 12.12
N ASN A 300 29.02 11.23 11.94
CA ASN A 300 27.75 11.33 11.22
C ASN A 300 26.69 10.32 11.71
N LEU A 301 26.59 10.19 13.04
CA LEU A 301 25.60 9.33 13.69
C LEU A 301 24.20 9.93 13.57
N ALA A 302 23.15 9.09 13.74
CA ALA A 302 21.77 9.58 13.68
C ALA A 302 21.46 10.56 14.81
N GLY A 303 22.13 10.44 15.96
CA GLY A 303 21.88 11.31 17.09
C GLY A 303 22.55 10.91 18.40
N LEU A 304 22.18 11.63 19.47
CA LEU A 304 22.58 11.41 20.86
C LEU A 304 21.33 11.23 21.72
N VAL A 305 21.29 10.17 22.51
CA VAL A 305 20.26 9.98 23.56
C VAL A 305 20.81 10.50 24.88
N THR A 306 20.15 11.50 25.46
CA THR A 306 20.55 12.10 26.74
C THR A 306 19.34 12.44 27.61
N SER A 307 19.55 12.37 28.92
CA SER A 307 18.59 12.81 29.93
C SER A 307 18.74 14.30 30.29
N ASP A 308 19.76 15.01 29.78
CA ASP A 308 20.06 16.42 30.15
C ASP A 308 19.15 17.44 29.46
N GLY A 309 18.46 18.26 30.28
CA GLY A 309 17.51 19.26 29.79
C GLY A 309 18.13 20.40 28.98
N SER A 310 19.40 20.74 29.23
CA SER A 310 20.12 21.83 28.54
C SER A 310 20.43 21.44 27.10
N ILE A 311 20.84 20.19 26.89
CA ILE A 311 21.12 19.63 25.57
C ILE A 311 19.81 19.43 24.79
N LEU A 312 18.77 18.93 25.47
CA LEU A 312 17.44 18.76 24.87
C LEU A 312 16.81 20.10 24.42
N ALA A 313 17.01 21.18 25.19
CA ALA A 313 16.55 22.51 24.80
C ALA A 313 17.22 23.03 23.51
N ALA A 314 18.44 22.58 23.21
CA ALA A 314 19.18 22.93 22.00
C ALA A 314 18.89 22.02 20.79
N ALA A 315 18.07 20.98 20.94
CA ALA A 315 17.87 19.92 19.94
C ALA A 315 17.43 20.45 18.56
N ALA A 316 16.49 21.39 18.50
CA ALA A 316 16.00 21.95 17.24
C ALA A 316 17.12 22.68 16.46
N THR A 317 17.99 23.40 17.17
CA THR A 317 19.13 24.13 16.58
C THR A 317 20.22 23.17 16.13
N LEU A 318 20.50 22.12 16.92
CA LEU A 318 21.48 21.09 16.60
C LEU A 318 21.06 20.30 15.35
N ARG A 319 19.78 19.94 15.24
CA ARG A 319 19.23 19.29 14.04
C ARG A 319 19.36 20.18 12.80
N ALA A 320 19.04 21.47 12.92
CA ALA A 320 19.11 22.40 11.79
C ALA A 320 20.54 22.69 11.29
N ARG A 321 21.54 22.73 12.19
CA ARG A 321 22.92 23.07 11.85
C ARG A 321 23.80 21.87 11.50
N HIS A 322 23.64 20.76 12.21
CA HIS A 322 24.54 19.60 12.12
C HIS A 322 23.82 18.31 11.71
N GLY A 323 22.49 18.32 11.55
CA GLY A 323 21.73 17.15 11.11
C GLY A 323 21.59 16.04 12.15
N ILE A 324 21.97 16.27 13.41
CA ILE A 324 21.88 15.28 14.49
C ILE A 324 20.56 15.38 15.26
N ASP A 325 20.01 14.23 15.68
CA ASP A 325 18.84 14.17 16.55
C ASP A 325 19.24 13.99 18.02
N VAL A 326 18.98 14.99 18.85
CA VAL A 326 19.11 14.87 20.30
C VAL A 326 17.76 14.46 20.88
N LEU A 327 17.73 13.28 21.50
CA LEU A 327 16.50 12.66 21.99
C LEU A 327 16.62 12.32 23.48
N SER A 328 15.52 12.48 24.22
CA SER A 328 15.41 11.90 25.56
C SER A 328 14.96 10.44 25.45
N PRO A 329 15.17 9.59 26.47
CA PRO A 329 14.55 8.26 26.53
C PRO A 329 13.02 8.32 26.36
N GLU A 330 12.38 9.39 26.85
CA GLU A 330 10.95 9.64 26.68
C GLU A 330 10.55 9.96 25.22
N ALA A 331 11.46 10.44 24.36
CA ALA A 331 11.16 10.59 22.94
C ALA A 331 10.96 9.24 22.23
N PHE A 332 11.35 8.14 22.89
CA PHE A 332 11.07 6.77 22.50
C PHE A 332 9.81 6.21 23.18
N LYS A 333 9.19 6.94 24.11
CA LYS A 333 7.84 6.62 24.59
C LYS A 333 6.83 6.94 23.49
N ILE A 334 5.92 5.99 23.31
CA ILE A 334 4.71 6.19 22.55
C ILE A 334 3.71 7.00 23.40
N LEU A 335 3.09 8.00 22.76
CA LEU A 335 1.87 8.63 23.25
C LEU A 335 0.80 7.54 23.43
N GLU A 336 0.49 7.22 24.68
CA GLU A 336 -0.70 6.44 25.04
C GLU A 336 -1.95 7.19 24.57
N ASP A 337 -2.63 6.62 23.58
CA ASP A 337 -4.07 6.39 23.54
C ASP A 337 -4.42 5.72 22.21
N LEU A 338 -4.21 4.40 22.15
CA LEU A 338 -4.80 3.57 21.11
C LEU A 338 -6.25 3.35 21.48
N ASP A 339 -7.14 4.16 20.91
CA ASP A 339 -8.55 3.78 20.81
C ASP A 339 -8.60 2.38 20.18
N THR A 340 -9.01 1.40 20.96
CA THR A 340 -9.16 0.00 20.56
C THR A 340 -10.42 -0.12 19.70
N GLY A 341 -10.34 0.43 18.48
CA GLY A 341 -11.48 0.61 17.57
C GLY A 341 -12.11 -0.68 17.06
N ILE A 342 -11.41 -1.82 17.12
CA ILE A 342 -11.94 -3.10 16.66
C ILE A 342 -12.07 -4.07 17.84
N GLY A 343 -13.22 -4.02 18.51
CA GLY A 343 -13.67 -5.05 19.44
C GLY A 343 -14.10 -6.34 18.71
N ALA A 344 -14.61 -7.30 19.49
CA ALA A 344 -15.12 -8.61 19.04
C ALA A 344 -15.90 -8.57 17.70
N ILE A 345 -15.64 -9.53 16.80
CA ILE A 345 -16.32 -9.67 15.51
C ILE A 345 -16.87 -11.09 15.33
N THR A 346 -17.99 -11.25 14.64
CA THR A 346 -18.56 -12.57 14.33
C THR A 346 -17.93 -13.15 13.06
N ALA A 347 -17.35 -14.36 13.12
CA ALA A 347 -16.74 -15.05 11.97
C ALA A 347 -17.74 -15.91 11.17
N SER A 348 -17.28 -16.42 10.02
CA SER A 348 -18.00 -17.29 9.07
C SER A 348 -18.72 -18.49 9.73
N THR A 349 -18.17 -19.01 10.83
CA THR A 349 -18.66 -20.18 11.56
C THR A 349 -19.67 -19.88 12.69
N ARG A 350 -20.16 -18.62 12.81
CA ARG A 350 -20.89 -18.10 14.00
C ARG A 350 -20.07 -18.04 15.29
N ALA A 351 -18.77 -18.38 15.23
CA ALA A 351 -17.85 -18.14 16.32
C ALA A 351 -17.49 -16.65 16.37
N THR A 352 -17.40 -16.08 17.56
CA THR A 352 -16.92 -14.71 17.75
C THR A 352 -15.40 -14.74 17.85
N LEU A 353 -14.73 -14.05 16.95
CA LEU A 353 -13.29 -13.79 17.03
C LEU A 353 -13.06 -12.51 17.82
N ASN A 354 -12.20 -12.58 18.82
CA ASN A 354 -11.77 -11.41 19.56
C ASN A 354 -10.32 -11.10 19.20
N LEU A 355 -10.05 -9.85 18.86
CA LEU A 355 -8.69 -9.32 18.83
C LEU A 355 -8.41 -8.65 20.17
N GLU A 356 -7.44 -9.18 20.90
CA GLU A 356 -7.09 -8.71 22.23
C GLU A 356 -5.58 -8.45 22.31
N GLU A 357 -5.18 -7.46 23.12
CA GLU A 357 -3.78 -7.27 23.45
C GLU A 357 -3.28 -8.47 24.28
N LEU A 358 -2.07 -8.95 24.01
CA LEU A 358 -1.54 -10.16 24.63
C LEU A 358 -1.44 -10.00 26.15
N ALA A 359 -2.24 -10.79 26.88
CA ALA A 359 -2.23 -10.77 28.33
C ALA A 359 -1.02 -11.53 28.92
N SER A 360 -0.60 -11.10 30.11
CA SER A 360 0.47 -11.78 30.86
C SER A 360 0.07 -13.23 31.18
N GLY A 361 0.89 -14.19 30.77
CA GLY A 361 0.65 -15.63 30.96
C GLY A 361 0.27 -16.40 29.70
N GLN A 362 -0.17 -15.73 28.63
CA GLN A 362 -0.50 -16.36 27.34
C GLN A 362 0.71 -16.54 26.40
N GLU A 363 1.90 -16.09 26.81
CA GLU A 363 3.14 -16.19 26.03
C GLU A 363 3.53 -17.63 25.69
N GLN A 364 3.15 -18.60 26.52
CA GLN A 364 3.38 -20.01 26.23
C GLN A 364 2.56 -20.47 25.02
N ASP A 365 1.32 -20.04 24.91
CA ASP A 365 0.43 -20.41 23.82
C ASP A 365 0.86 -19.74 22.51
N VAL A 366 1.31 -18.48 22.56
CA VAL A 366 1.92 -17.80 21.41
C VAL A 366 3.18 -18.53 20.93
N ARG A 367 4.08 -18.92 21.85
CA ARG A 367 5.26 -19.70 21.49
C ARG A 367 4.90 -21.08 20.92
N ALA A 368 3.86 -21.73 21.44
CA ALA A 368 3.36 -22.98 20.89
C ALA A 368 2.85 -22.81 19.46
N LEU A 369 2.07 -21.76 19.18
CA LEU A 369 1.63 -21.40 17.83
C LEU A 369 2.82 -21.17 16.89
N LEU A 370 3.75 -20.29 17.25
CA LEU A 370 4.91 -19.95 16.42
C LEU A 370 5.81 -21.16 16.15
N THR A 371 6.00 -22.02 17.15
CA THR A 371 6.74 -23.28 16.99
C THR A 371 6.02 -24.22 16.03
N GLY A 372 4.69 -24.34 16.15
CA GLY A 372 3.86 -25.13 15.22
C GLY A 372 3.94 -24.65 13.78
N LEU A 373 4.15 -23.35 13.57
CA LEU A 373 4.33 -22.73 12.24
C LEU A 373 5.79 -22.75 11.76
N GLY A 374 6.72 -23.35 12.50
CA GLY A 374 8.12 -23.49 12.11
C GLY A 374 8.99 -22.24 12.31
N VAL A 375 8.57 -21.30 13.18
CA VAL A 375 9.41 -20.16 13.58
C VAL A 375 10.43 -20.62 14.62
N SER A 376 11.72 -20.33 14.39
CA SER A 376 12.79 -20.76 15.29
C SER A 376 12.69 -20.06 16.65
N VAL A 377 13.12 -20.72 17.73
CA VAL A 377 13.11 -20.13 19.09
C VAL A 377 13.93 -18.83 19.15
N GLY A 378 15.02 -18.74 18.37
CA GLY A 378 15.82 -17.53 18.25
C GLY A 378 15.04 -16.37 17.63
N ASP A 379 14.30 -16.64 16.55
CA ASP A 379 13.46 -15.64 15.90
C ASP A 379 12.27 -15.24 16.79
N GLN A 380 11.67 -16.20 17.50
CA GLN A 380 10.56 -15.94 18.42
C GLN A 380 10.90 -14.85 19.44
N SER A 381 12.14 -14.83 19.95
CA SER A 381 12.62 -13.82 20.89
C SER A 381 13.11 -12.54 20.21
N ARG A 382 13.83 -12.64 19.08
CA ARG A 382 14.46 -11.47 18.44
C ARG A 382 13.50 -10.65 17.60
N HIS A 383 12.69 -11.31 16.78
CA HIS A 383 11.89 -10.67 15.75
C HIS A 383 10.40 -10.69 16.07
N TRP A 384 9.92 -11.69 16.84
CA TRP A 384 8.49 -11.86 17.12
C TRP A 384 8.07 -11.39 18.52
N ALA A 385 9.02 -10.95 19.36
CA ALA A 385 8.78 -10.46 20.72
C ALA A 385 7.92 -11.41 21.60
N ALA A 386 7.98 -12.72 21.33
CA ALA A 386 7.07 -13.71 21.95
C ALA A 386 7.34 -13.93 23.45
N ALA A 387 8.44 -13.39 23.98
CA ALA A 387 8.87 -13.52 25.38
C ALA A 387 9.06 -12.16 26.09
N ASP A 388 8.62 -11.05 25.47
CA ASP A 388 8.96 -9.69 25.91
C ASP A 388 8.11 -9.15 27.09
N GLY A 389 7.33 -10.00 27.78
CA GLY A 389 6.74 -9.67 29.07
C GLY A 389 5.73 -8.53 29.00
N ARG A 390 5.96 -7.43 29.74
CA ARG A 390 5.15 -6.19 29.73
C ARG A 390 5.85 -5.01 29.04
N SER A 391 6.84 -5.28 28.18
CA SER A 391 7.55 -4.23 27.46
C SER A 391 6.58 -3.37 26.65
N LYS A 392 6.62 -2.04 26.82
CA LYS A 392 5.85 -1.10 25.99
C LYS A 392 6.55 -0.82 24.65
N ALA A 393 7.69 -1.45 24.41
CA ALA A 393 8.45 -1.35 23.17
C ALA A 393 7.86 -2.14 21.99
N CYS A 394 6.79 -2.90 22.19
CA CYS A 394 6.08 -3.57 21.12
C CYS A 394 4.59 -3.66 21.39
N HIS A 395 3.82 -3.61 20.31
CA HIS A 395 2.40 -3.90 20.32
C HIS A 395 2.21 -5.37 19.96
N ARG A 396 1.49 -6.12 20.79
CA ARG A 396 1.27 -7.56 20.62
C ARG A 396 -0.20 -7.86 20.76
N PHE A 397 -0.78 -8.44 19.72
CA PHE A 397 -2.18 -8.80 19.67
C PHE A 397 -2.35 -10.27 19.32
N VAL A 398 -3.40 -10.87 19.87
CA VAL A 398 -3.81 -12.25 19.58
C VAL A 398 -5.24 -12.26 19.08
N VAL A 399 -5.52 -13.18 18.15
CA VAL A 399 -6.89 -13.50 17.76
C VAL A 399 -7.31 -14.78 18.48
N LEU A 400 -8.39 -14.68 19.24
CA LEU A 400 -8.97 -15.79 19.99
C LEU A 400 -10.22 -16.31 19.29
N ASP A 401 -10.25 -17.62 19.05
CA ASP A 401 -11.47 -18.37 18.77
C ASP A 401 -11.89 -19.08 20.06
N ALA A 402 -12.90 -18.50 20.74
CA ALA A 402 -13.28 -18.81 22.11
C ALA A 402 -12.11 -18.68 23.11
N THR A 403 -11.29 -19.72 23.26
CA THR A 403 -10.13 -19.75 24.17
C THR A 403 -8.83 -20.15 23.47
N ARG A 404 -8.87 -20.51 22.19
CA ARG A 404 -7.69 -20.92 21.42
C ARG A 404 -7.14 -19.72 20.68
N ILE A 405 -5.84 -19.47 20.80
CA ILE A 405 -5.13 -18.50 19.96
C ILE A 405 -4.99 -19.09 18.55
N VAL A 406 -5.58 -18.42 17.58
CA VAL A 406 -5.54 -18.79 16.16
C VAL A 406 -4.67 -17.84 15.33
N GLY A 407 -4.34 -16.67 15.87
CA GLY A 407 -3.48 -15.69 15.21
C GLY A 407 -2.68 -14.85 16.20
N TYR A 408 -1.52 -14.38 15.76
CA TYR A 408 -0.63 -13.49 16.48
C TYR A 408 -0.12 -12.39 15.54
N LEU A 409 -0.22 -11.14 16.00
CA LEU A 409 0.23 -9.95 15.30
C LEU A 409 1.11 -9.13 16.24
N MET A 410 2.28 -8.72 15.76
CA MET A 410 3.21 -7.91 16.54
C MET A 410 3.86 -6.86 15.67
N TRP A 411 4.06 -5.66 16.19
CA TRP A 411 5.00 -4.70 15.60
C TRP A 411 5.71 -3.92 16.71
N PRO A 412 6.98 -3.54 16.51
CA PRO A 412 7.68 -2.68 17.45
C PRO A 412 6.97 -1.33 17.56
N SER A 413 6.99 -0.81 18.78
CA SER A 413 6.54 0.53 19.10
C SER A 413 7.54 1.52 18.48
N GLY A 414 7.21 2.03 17.30
CA GLY A 414 8.17 2.71 16.44
C GLY A 414 8.72 4.03 16.98
N LEU A 415 9.94 4.38 16.54
CA LEU A 415 10.36 5.77 16.36
C LEU A 415 9.49 6.43 15.27
N ARG A 416 9.52 7.76 15.21
CA ARG A 416 8.94 8.62 14.14
C ARG A 416 9.55 8.36 12.75
N ASP A 417 9.57 7.11 12.31
CA ASP A 417 9.89 6.72 10.94
C ASP A 417 8.60 6.32 10.22
N ASN A 418 8.53 6.71 8.96
CA ASN A 418 7.37 6.46 8.11
C ASN A 418 7.22 4.98 7.71
N THR A 419 7.98 4.07 8.34
CA THR A 419 7.95 2.62 8.08
C THR A 419 7.54 1.86 9.34
N CYS A 420 6.61 0.92 9.19
CA CYS A 420 6.17 0.00 10.23
C CYS A 420 6.54 -1.42 9.84
N ASP A 421 7.41 -2.06 10.63
CA ASP A 421 7.75 -3.47 10.47
C ASP A 421 6.82 -4.30 11.37
N ALA A 422 5.92 -5.07 10.78
CA ALA A 422 4.92 -5.90 11.46
C ALA A 422 5.15 -7.37 11.15
N PHE A 423 4.77 -8.23 12.10
CA PHE A 423 4.93 -9.69 12.06
C PHE A 423 3.58 -10.34 12.29
N ILE A 424 3.17 -11.24 11.40
CA ILE A 424 1.86 -11.91 11.45
C ILE A 424 2.00 -13.41 11.30
N ALA A 425 1.30 -14.15 12.16
CA ALA A 425 1.24 -15.59 12.16
C ALA A 425 -0.21 -16.04 12.36
N VAL A 426 -0.70 -16.92 11.51
CA VAL A 426 -2.05 -17.51 11.58
C VAL A 426 -1.95 -19.02 11.50
N ASP A 427 -2.73 -19.71 12.32
CA ASP A 427 -2.98 -21.14 12.17
C ASP A 427 -3.94 -21.38 11.00
N GLU A 428 -3.40 -21.56 9.79
CA GLU A 428 -4.19 -21.77 8.56
C GLU A 428 -4.99 -23.09 8.55
N SER A 429 -4.81 -23.97 9.55
CA SER A 429 -5.66 -25.15 9.72
C SER A 429 -7.02 -24.83 10.36
N ALA A 430 -7.17 -23.67 10.99
CA ALA A 430 -8.41 -23.25 11.62
C ALA A 430 -9.46 -22.83 10.57
N ALA A 431 -10.72 -23.20 10.78
CA ALA A 431 -11.82 -22.82 9.89
C ALA A 431 -12.03 -21.29 9.81
N CYS A 432 -11.61 -20.55 10.84
CA CYS A 432 -11.70 -19.10 10.95
C CYS A 432 -10.39 -18.37 10.54
N ALA A 433 -9.40 -19.08 9.99
CA ALA A 433 -8.09 -18.51 9.67
C ALA A 433 -8.16 -17.28 8.75
N GLN A 434 -9.04 -17.31 7.74
CA GLN A 434 -9.20 -16.19 6.79
C GLN A 434 -9.73 -14.93 7.48
N ASP A 435 -10.74 -15.08 8.34
CA ASP A 435 -11.31 -13.97 9.10
C ASP A 435 -10.32 -13.44 10.14
N ALA A 436 -9.54 -14.31 10.78
CA ALA A 436 -8.48 -13.93 11.71
C ALA A 436 -7.36 -13.13 11.01
N ALA A 437 -6.93 -13.55 9.82
CA ALA A 437 -5.96 -12.82 9.01
C ALA A 437 -6.49 -11.44 8.60
N ARG A 438 -7.75 -11.36 8.15
CA ARG A 438 -8.43 -10.10 7.81
C ARG A 438 -8.47 -9.15 9.01
N LEU A 439 -8.92 -9.64 10.16
CA LEU A 439 -9.02 -8.87 11.40
C LEU A 439 -7.69 -8.23 11.79
N MET A 440 -6.61 -9.02 11.77
CA MET A 440 -5.27 -8.53 12.10
C MET A 440 -4.76 -7.50 11.09
N ILE A 441 -4.96 -7.73 9.79
CA ILE A 441 -4.50 -6.79 8.75
C ILE A 441 -5.29 -5.48 8.81
N VAL A 442 -6.62 -5.54 8.97
CA VAL A 442 -7.46 -4.34 9.12
C VAL A 442 -7.02 -3.54 10.34
N HIS A 443 -6.81 -4.21 11.48
CA HIS A 443 -6.33 -3.55 12.70
C HIS A 443 -4.97 -2.87 12.49
N LEU A 444 -4.01 -3.55 11.87
CA LEU A 444 -2.70 -2.98 11.54
C LEU A 444 -2.82 -1.74 10.65
N MET A 445 -3.70 -1.77 9.64
CA MET A 445 -3.91 -0.65 8.73
C MET A 445 -4.61 0.55 9.40
N GLU A 446 -5.52 0.32 10.34
CA GLU A 446 -6.15 1.41 11.11
C GLU A 446 -5.17 2.13 12.03
N GLN A 447 -4.17 1.42 12.57
CA GLN A 447 -3.12 2.06 13.38
C GLN A 447 -2.15 2.92 12.56
N ALA A 448 -2.16 2.80 11.23
CA ALA A 448 -1.48 3.73 10.34
C ALA A 448 -2.32 5.01 10.12
N LYS A 449 -2.61 5.76 11.19
CA LYS A 449 -3.37 7.03 11.16
C LYS A 449 -2.65 8.16 10.40
N GLU A 450 -1.35 8.00 10.12
CA GLU A 450 -0.59 8.96 9.33
C GLU A 450 -1.06 8.99 7.87
N ARG A 451 -0.95 10.16 7.23
CA ARG A 451 -1.42 10.37 5.85
C ARG A 451 -0.72 9.46 4.83
N ILE A 452 0.57 9.16 5.03
CA ILE A 452 1.35 8.24 4.21
C ILE A 452 2.27 7.42 5.12
N ARG A 453 2.13 6.09 5.10
CA ARG A 453 2.98 5.17 5.87
C ARG A 453 3.35 3.95 5.05
N ARG A 454 4.59 3.53 5.13
CA ARG A 454 5.06 2.26 4.61
C ARG A 454 4.87 1.17 5.67
N VAL A 455 4.41 -0.01 5.24
CA VAL A 455 4.26 -1.17 6.10
C VAL A 455 5.00 -2.36 5.47
N ARG A 456 5.91 -2.95 6.23
CA ARG A 456 6.55 -4.23 5.91
C ARG A 456 5.90 -5.30 6.78
N LEU A 457 5.32 -6.30 6.14
CA LEU A 457 4.61 -7.37 6.80
C LEU A 457 5.39 -8.67 6.66
N HIS A 458 6.05 -9.08 7.73
CA HIS A 458 6.77 -10.33 7.85
C HIS A 458 5.80 -11.46 8.21
N LEU A 459 5.87 -12.55 7.45
CA LEU A 459 5.00 -13.70 7.58
C LEU A 459 5.73 -14.85 8.27
N ALA A 460 5.01 -15.62 9.09
CA ALA A 460 5.46 -16.95 9.48
C ALA A 460 5.66 -17.84 8.21
N PRO A 461 6.43 -18.94 8.31
CA PRO A 461 6.55 -19.87 7.20
C PRO A 461 5.19 -20.42 6.73
N GLN A 462 5.06 -20.65 5.43
CA GLN A 462 3.90 -21.33 4.81
C GLN A 462 2.54 -20.64 5.03
N GLN A 463 2.51 -19.31 5.00
CA GLN A 463 1.28 -18.53 5.20
C GLN A 463 0.64 -18.12 3.85
N ALA A 464 0.01 -19.06 3.15
CA ALA A 464 -0.56 -18.80 1.82
C ALA A 464 -1.84 -17.96 1.90
N LEU A 465 -2.70 -18.25 2.87
CA LEU A 465 -3.97 -17.56 3.08
C LEU A 465 -3.73 -16.12 3.57
N VAL A 466 -2.73 -15.88 4.42
CA VAL A 466 -2.37 -14.51 4.82
C VAL A 466 -1.88 -13.69 3.62
N LYS A 467 -1.10 -14.30 2.70
CA LYS A 467 -0.69 -13.63 1.45
C LYS A 467 -1.88 -13.23 0.59
N GLU A 468 -2.86 -14.13 0.43
CA GLU A 468 -4.08 -13.86 -0.32
C GLU A 468 -4.82 -12.65 0.27
N VAL A 469 -5.08 -12.65 1.59
CA VAL A 469 -5.77 -11.55 2.27
C VAL A 469 -4.97 -10.24 2.18
N ALA A 470 -3.65 -10.28 2.39
CA ALA A 470 -2.81 -9.08 2.29
C ALA A 470 -2.81 -8.50 0.86
N SER A 471 -2.82 -9.34 -0.16
CA SER A 471 -2.86 -8.90 -1.56
C SER A 471 -4.15 -8.15 -1.91
N GLU A 472 -5.29 -8.53 -1.31
CA GLU A 472 -6.56 -7.79 -1.46
C GLU A 472 -6.48 -6.37 -0.90
N VAL A 473 -5.64 -6.17 0.12
CA VAL A 473 -5.39 -4.87 0.76
C VAL A 473 -4.32 -4.07 0.01
N GLY A 474 -3.69 -4.64 -1.01
CA GLY A 474 -2.68 -4.00 -1.84
C GLY A 474 -1.24 -4.17 -1.34
N PHE A 475 -0.99 -5.17 -0.48
CA PHE A 475 0.38 -5.62 -0.22
C PHE A 475 0.96 -6.34 -1.45
N THR A 476 2.24 -6.13 -1.68
CA THR A 476 2.99 -6.72 -2.80
C THR A 476 4.25 -7.41 -2.30
N GLY A 477 4.62 -8.51 -2.93
CA GLY A 477 5.85 -9.23 -2.66
C GLY A 477 6.01 -10.38 -3.66
N THR A 478 7.17 -11.02 -3.66
CA THR A 478 7.47 -12.17 -4.51
C THR A 478 6.91 -13.49 -3.96
N ASP A 479 6.78 -14.49 -4.81
CA ASP A 479 6.18 -15.79 -4.46
C ASP A 479 6.93 -16.48 -3.30
N GLU A 480 8.24 -16.31 -3.23
CA GLU A 480 9.11 -16.85 -2.17
C GLU A 480 9.25 -15.91 -0.96
N ALA A 481 8.78 -14.66 -1.06
CA ALA A 481 8.96 -13.69 0.00
C ALA A 481 8.19 -14.10 1.27
N ARG A 482 8.89 -14.04 2.40
CA ARG A 482 8.30 -14.03 3.74
C ARG A 482 8.02 -12.60 4.21
N GLU A 483 8.09 -11.65 3.29
CA GLU A 483 7.91 -10.24 3.53
C GLU A 483 7.02 -9.68 2.44
N LEU A 484 5.99 -8.95 2.83
CA LEU A 484 5.15 -8.19 1.93
C LEU A 484 5.33 -6.72 2.23
N ASN A 485 5.38 -5.90 1.19
CA ASN A 485 5.55 -4.46 1.30
C ASN A 485 4.28 -3.75 0.85
N LYS A 486 3.92 -2.67 1.53
CA LYS A 486 2.82 -1.78 1.15
C LYS A 486 3.14 -0.34 1.51
N ILE A 487 2.61 0.59 0.72
CA ILE A 487 2.47 1.98 1.14
C ILE A 487 0.98 2.24 1.30
N SER A 488 0.58 2.61 2.50
CA SER A 488 -0.75 3.08 2.82
C SER A 488 -0.77 4.60 2.66
N LEU A 489 -1.71 5.11 1.86
CA LEU A 489 -1.93 6.53 1.69
C LEU A 489 -3.37 6.84 2.06
N ASN A 490 -3.60 7.30 3.28
CA ASN A 490 -4.93 7.59 3.82
C ASN A 490 -5.39 9.00 3.40
N SER A 491 -5.71 9.19 2.11
CA SER A 491 -6.11 10.49 1.59
C SER A 491 -6.96 10.43 0.33
N VAL A 492 -7.82 11.43 0.18
CA VAL A 492 -8.53 11.72 -1.07
C VAL A 492 -7.71 12.72 -1.86
N VAL A 493 -7.27 12.32 -3.05
CA VAL A 493 -6.37 13.08 -3.89
C VAL A 493 -7.17 13.84 -4.94
N ILE A 494 -7.05 15.16 -4.90
CA ILE A 494 -7.71 16.12 -5.79
C ILE A 494 -6.66 17.00 -6.45
N PRO A 495 -7.00 17.73 -7.53
CA PRO A 495 -6.06 18.66 -8.17
C PRO A 495 -5.38 19.64 -7.18
N GLU A 496 -6.12 20.09 -6.17
CA GLU A 496 -5.68 21.07 -5.18
C GLU A 496 -4.57 20.55 -4.25
N ASN A 497 -4.51 19.24 -3.98
CA ASN A 497 -3.53 18.65 -3.06
C ASN A 497 -2.50 17.72 -3.73
N TRP A 498 -2.56 17.59 -5.07
CA TRP A 498 -1.68 16.72 -5.85
C TRP A 498 -0.18 16.96 -5.59
N THR A 499 0.24 18.23 -5.60
CA THR A 499 1.66 18.61 -5.44
C THR A 499 2.19 18.30 -4.05
N GLU A 500 1.40 18.60 -3.02
CA GLU A 500 1.74 18.31 -1.62
C GLU A 500 1.91 16.80 -1.42
N LEU A 501 0.92 16.02 -1.87
CA LEU A 501 0.91 14.57 -1.76
C LEU A 501 2.05 13.91 -2.54
N ARG A 502 2.36 14.38 -3.75
CA ARG A 502 3.52 13.89 -4.51
C ARG A 502 4.81 14.09 -3.73
N THR A 503 4.96 15.22 -3.07
CA THR A 503 6.17 15.56 -2.30
C THR A 503 6.30 14.65 -1.07
N GLN A 504 5.19 14.43 -0.35
CA GLN A 504 5.15 13.51 0.79
C GLN A 504 5.41 12.06 0.36
N LEU A 505 4.78 11.60 -0.72
CA LEU A 505 4.97 10.24 -1.24
C LEU A 505 6.43 10.01 -1.66
N LEU A 506 7.03 10.96 -2.37
CA LEU A 506 8.44 10.92 -2.74
C LEU A 506 9.35 10.86 -1.51
N HIS A 507 9.04 11.60 -0.45
CA HIS A 507 9.82 11.60 0.78
C HIS A 507 9.75 10.26 1.54
N VAL A 508 8.55 9.66 1.63
CA VAL A 508 8.33 8.42 2.39
C VAL A 508 8.78 7.18 1.62
N SER A 509 8.59 7.17 0.31
CA SER A 509 8.70 5.96 -0.49
C SER A 509 9.64 6.05 -1.67
N GLU A 510 10.19 7.22 -1.98
CA GLU A 510 10.99 7.49 -3.18
C GLU A 510 10.23 7.27 -4.50
N ILE A 511 8.91 7.04 -4.44
CA ILE A 511 8.06 6.95 -5.63
C ILE A 511 7.72 8.37 -6.11
N ALA A 512 8.04 8.66 -7.37
CA ALA A 512 7.66 9.92 -8.00
C ALA A 512 6.44 9.74 -8.92
N LEU A 513 5.38 10.50 -8.64
CA LEU A 513 4.21 10.64 -9.51
C LEU A 513 4.38 11.80 -10.52
N PRO A 514 3.55 11.88 -11.58
CA PRO A 514 3.63 12.96 -12.57
C PRO A 514 3.53 14.36 -11.96
N GLN A 515 4.17 15.35 -12.58
CA GLN A 515 4.17 16.73 -12.08
C GLN A 515 2.76 17.36 -12.02
N ALA A 516 1.90 17.05 -12.98
CA ALA A 516 0.51 17.49 -13.01
C ALA A 516 -0.42 16.29 -12.92
N MET A 517 -1.55 16.44 -12.23
CA MET A 517 -2.59 15.42 -12.18
C MET A 517 -3.16 15.22 -13.60
N PRO A 518 -3.24 13.98 -14.11
CA PRO A 518 -3.83 13.71 -15.42
C PRO A 518 -5.36 13.86 -15.39
N ASN A 519 -5.95 14.21 -16.53
CA ASN A 519 -7.40 14.15 -16.73
C ASN A 519 -7.87 12.70 -16.84
N PHE A 520 -9.08 12.43 -16.36
CA PHE A 520 -9.67 11.10 -16.42
C PHE A 520 -10.12 10.76 -17.86
N ARG A 521 -9.51 9.72 -18.45
CA ARG A 521 -9.91 9.11 -19.73
C ARG A 521 -10.56 7.74 -19.52
N GLY A 522 -10.19 7.04 -18.45
CA GLY A 522 -10.72 5.73 -18.10
C GLY A 522 -10.04 5.16 -16.87
N VAL A 523 -10.67 4.17 -16.25
CA VAL A 523 -10.17 3.51 -15.04
C VAL A 523 -8.87 2.71 -15.29
N ASP A 524 -8.72 2.20 -16.50
CA ASP A 524 -7.54 1.43 -16.93
C ASP A 524 -6.50 2.28 -17.68
N GLN A 525 -6.60 3.60 -17.62
CA GLN A 525 -5.55 4.47 -18.16
C GLN A 525 -4.25 4.28 -17.38
N TYR A 526 -3.11 4.35 -18.07
CA TYR A 526 -1.79 4.22 -17.43
C TYR A 526 -1.29 5.55 -16.88
N ILE A 527 -0.66 5.48 -15.71
CA ILE A 527 0.07 6.55 -15.04
C ILE A 527 1.54 6.15 -14.99
N GLU A 528 2.40 7.04 -15.46
CA GLU A 528 3.85 6.89 -15.33
C GLU A 528 4.26 7.17 -13.89
N LEU A 529 5.08 6.29 -13.31
CA LEU A 529 5.73 6.52 -12.04
C LEU A 529 7.22 6.20 -12.14
N GLN A 530 8.01 6.90 -11.35
CA GLN A 530 9.40 6.54 -11.09
C GLN A 530 9.45 5.73 -9.79
N ARG A 531 10.08 4.57 -9.86
CA ARG A 531 10.30 3.65 -8.73
C ARG A 531 11.53 4.07 -7.92
N PRO A 532 11.69 3.55 -6.69
CA PRO A 532 12.88 3.80 -5.86
C PRO A 532 14.20 3.40 -6.52
N ASP A 533 14.18 2.32 -7.30
CA ASP A 533 15.31 1.84 -8.10
C ASP A 533 15.68 2.75 -9.29
N GLY A 534 14.95 3.87 -9.46
CA GLY A 534 15.12 4.83 -10.55
C GLY A 534 14.48 4.40 -11.88
N GLN A 535 13.92 3.20 -11.96
CA GLN A 535 13.22 2.72 -13.16
C GLN A 535 11.87 3.40 -13.32
N ARG A 536 11.40 3.45 -14.57
CA ARG A 536 10.07 3.95 -14.89
C ARG A 536 9.11 2.79 -15.07
N ALA A 537 8.03 2.80 -14.29
CA ALA A 537 6.95 1.84 -14.43
C ALA A 537 5.67 2.54 -14.89
N GLN A 538 4.80 1.76 -15.51
CA GLN A 538 3.47 2.20 -15.92
C GLN A 538 2.45 1.33 -15.22
N VAL A 539 1.59 1.94 -14.40
CA VAL A 539 0.51 1.26 -13.68
C VAL A 539 -0.82 1.88 -14.05
N THR A 540 -1.89 1.07 -14.07
CA THR A 540 -3.23 1.63 -14.30
C THR A 540 -3.68 2.46 -13.09
N THR A 541 -4.52 3.48 -13.31
CA THR A 541 -5.11 4.26 -12.21
C THR A 541 -5.79 3.34 -11.18
N PHE A 542 -6.52 2.33 -11.65
CA PHE A 542 -7.18 1.37 -10.78
C PHE A 542 -6.19 0.57 -9.92
N ALA A 543 -5.11 0.06 -10.52
CA ALA A 543 -4.11 -0.68 -9.78
C ALA A 543 -3.37 0.22 -8.77
N LEU A 544 -3.02 1.45 -9.16
CA LEU A 544 -2.33 2.40 -8.28
C LEU A 544 -3.15 2.69 -7.01
N GLU A 545 -4.45 2.93 -7.16
CA GLU A 545 -5.36 3.11 -6.02
C GLU A 545 -5.46 1.87 -5.12
N THR A 546 -5.38 0.66 -5.67
CA THR A 546 -5.36 -0.57 -4.86
C THR A 546 -4.03 -0.70 -4.11
N LEU A 547 -2.90 -0.48 -4.80
CA LEU A 547 -1.56 -0.57 -4.21
C LEU A 547 -1.37 0.44 -3.07
N LEU A 548 -1.84 1.67 -3.27
CA LEU A 548 -1.75 2.76 -2.30
C LEU A 548 -2.97 2.84 -1.36
N SER A 549 -3.86 1.83 -1.37
CA SER A 549 -5.07 1.79 -0.55
C SER A 549 -4.76 2.02 0.95
N PRO A 550 -5.59 2.76 1.72
CA PRO A 550 -6.87 3.35 1.36
C PRO A 550 -6.72 4.76 0.72
N MET A 551 -6.70 4.82 -0.61
CA MET A 551 -6.49 6.04 -1.40
C MET A 551 -7.56 6.17 -2.49
N LEU A 552 -8.02 7.40 -2.74
CA LEU A 552 -8.87 7.70 -3.90
C LEU A 552 -8.31 8.84 -4.72
N ILE A 553 -8.14 8.65 -6.04
CA ILE A 553 -7.64 9.66 -6.97
C ILE A 553 -8.81 10.29 -7.73
N CYS A 554 -9.31 11.41 -7.23
CA CYS A 554 -10.41 12.16 -7.83
C CYS A 554 -9.94 13.05 -8.99
N MET A 555 -9.50 12.41 -10.08
CA MET A 555 -9.08 13.10 -11.30
C MET A 555 -10.19 13.95 -11.93
N PRO A 556 -9.86 15.08 -12.57
CA PRO A 556 -10.84 15.88 -13.31
C PRO A 556 -11.58 15.05 -14.36
N GLY A 557 -12.91 15.15 -14.36
CA GLY A 557 -13.78 14.41 -15.28
C GLY A 557 -14.11 12.98 -14.85
N ARG A 558 -13.59 12.48 -13.72
CA ARG A 558 -13.95 11.15 -13.22
C ARG A 558 -15.44 11.10 -12.86
N PRO A 559 -16.19 10.08 -13.33
CA PRO A 559 -17.61 9.94 -13.03
C PRO A 559 -17.86 9.61 -11.55
N GLY A 560 -19.00 10.08 -11.04
CA GLY A 560 -19.42 9.87 -9.67
C GLY A 560 -20.91 9.53 -9.55
N VAL A 561 -21.25 8.75 -8.53
CA VAL A 561 -22.61 8.32 -8.21
C VAL A 561 -22.91 8.72 -6.77
N LEU A 562 -24.04 9.40 -6.56
CA LEU A 562 -24.60 9.67 -5.23
C LEU A 562 -25.53 8.53 -4.85
N VAL A 563 -25.31 7.93 -3.68
CA VAL A 563 -25.98 6.71 -3.22
C VAL A 563 -26.62 6.95 -1.86
N PRO A 564 -27.96 6.80 -1.74
CA PRO A 564 -28.62 6.94 -0.45
C PRO A 564 -28.44 5.67 0.40
N ILE A 565 -28.25 5.88 1.70
CA ILE A 565 -28.19 4.83 2.72
C ILE A 565 -28.95 5.29 3.98
N GLN A 566 -29.53 4.34 4.72
CA GLN A 566 -30.15 4.62 6.01
C GLN A 566 -29.13 4.41 7.12
N ARG A 567 -29.25 5.18 8.21
CA ARG A 567 -28.31 5.16 9.32
C ARG A 567 -28.03 3.76 9.88
N GLY A 568 -29.07 2.94 10.07
CA GLY A 568 -28.92 1.58 10.61
C GLY A 568 -28.03 0.67 9.75
N TYR A 569 -27.90 0.93 8.45
CA TYR A 569 -27.00 0.17 7.57
C TYR A 569 -25.66 0.88 7.35
N SER A 570 -25.62 2.22 7.38
CA SER A 570 -24.37 2.97 7.17
C SER A 570 -23.38 2.77 8.32
N GLU A 571 -23.86 2.55 9.55
CA GLU A 571 -23.01 2.23 10.71
C GLU A 571 -22.24 0.92 10.47
N HIS A 572 -22.92 -0.15 10.07
CA HIS A 572 -22.31 -1.46 9.84
C HIS A 572 -21.55 -1.57 8.50
N LEU A 573 -21.83 -0.70 7.52
CA LEU A 573 -21.18 -0.72 6.22
C LEU A 573 -20.01 0.25 6.10
N LEU A 574 -20.07 1.41 6.75
CA LEU A 574 -19.14 2.52 6.54
C LEU A 574 -18.29 2.85 7.77
N ASP A 575 -18.72 2.44 8.97
CA ASP A 575 -18.03 2.74 10.23
C ASP A 575 -17.75 4.25 10.44
N HIS A 576 -18.60 5.12 9.88
CA HIS A 576 -18.30 6.55 9.80
C HIS A 576 -18.61 7.38 11.07
N LEU A 577 -19.01 6.73 12.16
CA LEU A 577 -19.36 7.37 13.44
C LEU A 577 -18.34 6.99 14.51
N ASP A 578 -17.88 7.96 15.29
CA ASP A 578 -16.89 7.76 16.36
C ASP A 578 -17.48 7.20 17.68
N GLN A 579 -18.68 6.60 17.64
CA GLN A 579 -19.37 6.13 18.84
C GLN A 579 -18.99 4.68 19.19
N LEU A 580 -18.58 4.43 20.44
CA LEU A 580 -18.35 3.10 20.99
C LEU A 580 -19.58 2.20 20.80
N GLN A 581 -19.46 1.18 19.95
CA GLN A 581 -20.51 0.18 19.75
C GLN A 581 -20.46 -0.86 20.87
N LEU A 582 -21.59 -1.05 21.57
CA LEU A 582 -21.73 -2.09 22.60
C LEU A 582 -21.88 -3.51 22.01
N LEU A 583 -22.13 -3.60 20.70
CA LEU A 583 -22.36 -4.85 19.99
C LEU A 583 -21.16 -5.17 19.09
N PRO A 584 -20.90 -6.46 18.80
CA PRO A 584 -19.90 -6.87 17.83
C PRO A 584 -20.09 -6.17 16.48
N HIS A 585 -18.97 -5.80 15.86
CA HIS A 585 -18.97 -5.17 14.56
C HIS A 585 -19.55 -6.09 13.47
N GLY A 586 -20.21 -5.49 12.47
CA GLY A 586 -20.72 -6.21 11.32
C GLY A 586 -19.56 -6.79 10.48
N LYS A 587 -19.74 -8.03 9.98
CA LYS A 587 -18.73 -8.74 9.17
C LYS A 587 -18.18 -7.93 8.00
N ALA A 588 -19.00 -7.10 7.38
CA ALA A 588 -18.59 -6.27 6.24
C ALA A 588 -17.38 -5.37 6.54
N LEU A 589 -17.15 -4.99 7.81
CA LEU A 589 -16.03 -4.14 8.19
C LEU A 589 -14.66 -4.83 8.03
N LEU A 590 -14.61 -6.17 8.11
CA LEU A 590 -13.41 -6.98 7.83
C LEU A 590 -13.00 -6.99 6.36
N TYR A 591 -13.92 -6.63 5.47
CA TYR A 591 -13.68 -6.66 4.04
C TYR A 591 -13.29 -5.29 3.54
N GLN A 592 -12.16 -5.23 2.83
CA GLN A 592 -11.78 -4.05 2.06
C GLN A 592 -12.75 -3.80 0.91
N GLN A 593 -13.23 -4.87 0.28
CA GLN A 593 -14.26 -4.82 -0.74
C GLN A 593 -15.63 -5.15 -0.11
N ARG A 594 -16.50 -4.15 -0.02
CA ARG A 594 -17.83 -4.24 0.58
C ARG A 594 -18.90 -4.22 -0.49
N HIS A 595 -20.10 -4.69 -0.14
CA HIS A 595 -21.24 -4.81 -1.04
C HIS A 595 -22.39 -3.89 -0.64
N TYR A 596 -22.78 -3.02 -1.57
CA TYR A 596 -24.01 -2.23 -1.50
C TYR A 596 -25.06 -2.85 -2.42
N LEU A 597 -26.23 -3.16 -1.87
CA LEU A 597 -27.33 -3.75 -2.64
C LEU A 597 -28.41 -2.70 -2.96
N SER A 598 -28.94 -2.74 -4.18
CA SER A 598 -30.00 -1.83 -4.62
C SER A 598 -30.92 -2.44 -5.69
N ASP A 599 -31.92 -1.68 -6.10
CA ASP A 599 -32.90 -2.07 -7.13
C ASP A 599 -32.24 -2.26 -8.52
N PRO A 600 -32.66 -3.25 -9.34
CA PRO A 600 -32.18 -3.49 -10.72
C PRO A 600 -32.02 -2.25 -11.61
N ARG A 601 -32.88 -1.25 -11.44
CA ARG A 601 -32.89 -0.03 -12.26
C ARG A 601 -31.65 0.83 -12.06
N THR A 602 -30.91 0.65 -10.96
CA THR A 602 -29.71 1.42 -10.64
C THR A 602 -28.45 0.92 -11.36
N LEU A 603 -28.43 -0.31 -11.90
CA LEU A 603 -27.22 -0.90 -12.50
C LEU A 603 -26.53 0.05 -13.49
N LYS A 604 -27.31 0.70 -14.36
CA LYS A 604 -26.83 1.63 -15.39
C LYS A 604 -26.06 2.84 -14.85
N VAL A 605 -26.27 3.22 -13.58
CA VAL A 605 -25.58 4.38 -12.99
C VAL A 605 -24.18 4.02 -12.52
N PHE A 606 -23.93 2.76 -12.18
CA PHE A 606 -22.64 2.27 -11.70
C PHE A 606 -21.76 1.83 -12.87
N GLN A 607 -20.50 2.23 -12.83
CA GLN A 607 -19.46 1.75 -13.75
C GLN A 607 -18.18 1.52 -12.93
N ARG A 608 -17.38 0.51 -13.30
CA ARG A 608 -16.09 0.23 -12.66
C ARG A 608 -15.21 1.50 -12.67
N GLY A 609 -14.64 1.82 -11.53
CA GLY A 609 -13.81 2.99 -11.30
C GLY A 609 -14.57 4.28 -11.01
N CYS A 610 -15.90 4.31 -11.04
CA CYS A 610 -16.65 5.50 -10.59
C CYS A 610 -16.43 5.77 -9.10
N LEU A 611 -16.48 7.04 -8.73
CA LEU A 611 -16.59 7.45 -7.33
C LEU A 611 -18.02 7.20 -6.83
N MET A 612 -18.15 6.74 -5.59
CA MET A 612 -19.42 6.45 -4.93
C MET A 612 -19.52 7.30 -3.67
N PHE A 613 -20.50 8.21 -3.61
CA PHE A 613 -20.73 9.14 -2.50
C PHE A 613 -21.92 8.66 -1.67
N PHE A 614 -21.70 8.35 -0.39
CA PHE A 614 -22.74 7.85 0.49
C PHE A 614 -23.49 9.00 1.17
N TYR A 615 -24.75 9.19 0.79
CA TYR A 615 -25.67 10.12 1.43
C TYR A 615 -26.46 9.41 2.53
N GLU A 616 -26.22 9.78 3.78
CA GLU A 616 -27.00 9.28 4.90
C GLU A 616 -28.33 10.02 5.01
N SER A 617 -29.41 9.27 4.83
CA SER A 617 -30.78 9.77 4.89
C SER A 617 -31.35 9.78 6.31
N LEU A 618 -32.33 10.66 6.57
CA LEU A 618 -32.94 10.81 7.90
C LEU A 618 -33.71 9.55 8.35
N GLY A 619 -34.24 8.74 7.42
CA GLY A 619 -35.01 7.52 7.71
C GLY A 619 -35.99 7.69 8.88
N SER A 620 -35.87 6.83 9.89
CA SER A 620 -36.62 6.78 11.15
C SER A 620 -36.37 7.97 12.11
N GLY A 621 -35.76 9.06 11.65
CA GLY A 621 -35.54 10.30 12.41
C GLY A 621 -34.12 10.52 12.96
N ILE A 622 -33.17 9.62 12.70
CA ILE A 622 -31.86 9.56 13.41
C ILE A 622 -30.65 9.85 12.48
N GLY A 623 -30.83 9.95 11.15
CA GLY A 623 -29.71 10.14 10.20
C GLY A 623 -29.18 11.57 10.04
N LEU A 624 -27.94 11.71 9.55
CA LEU A 624 -27.18 12.97 9.46
C LEU A 624 -27.62 13.94 8.33
N LYS A 625 -28.40 13.47 7.33
CA LYS A 625 -28.76 14.27 6.14
C LYS A 625 -27.54 14.86 5.41
N ALA A 626 -26.47 14.08 5.30
CA ALA A 626 -25.21 14.53 4.72
C ALA A 626 -24.56 13.45 3.87
N VAL A 627 -23.66 13.85 2.97
CA VAL A 627 -22.69 12.90 2.41
C VAL A 627 -21.61 12.67 3.45
N VAL A 628 -21.46 11.42 3.90
CA VAL A 628 -20.60 11.07 5.04
C VAL A 628 -19.31 10.35 4.64
N ALA A 629 -19.30 9.70 3.48
CA ALA A 629 -18.16 8.94 3.00
C ALA A 629 -18.14 8.88 1.48
N LEU A 630 -16.97 8.56 0.92
CA LEU A 630 -16.79 8.24 -0.48
C LEU A 630 -16.03 6.91 -0.65
N ALA A 631 -16.24 6.24 -1.76
CA ALA A 631 -15.57 4.99 -2.10
C ALA A 631 -15.37 4.88 -3.63
N ARG A 632 -14.73 3.80 -4.06
CA ARG A 632 -14.58 3.46 -5.48
C ARG A 632 -15.40 2.22 -5.82
N VAL A 633 -16.12 2.28 -6.93
CA VAL A 633 -16.83 1.11 -7.48
C VAL A 633 -15.83 0.16 -8.14
N THR A 634 -15.75 -1.08 -7.67
CA THR A 634 -14.91 -2.12 -8.28
C THR A 634 -15.69 -2.91 -9.32
N ASN A 635 -16.94 -3.27 -9.03
CA ASN A 635 -17.81 -3.99 -9.93
C ASN A 635 -19.30 -3.72 -9.62
N ALA A 636 -20.17 -3.93 -10.59
CA ALA A 636 -21.63 -3.88 -10.40
C ALA A 636 -22.30 -4.92 -11.31
N TYR A 637 -23.16 -5.76 -10.74
CA TYR A 637 -23.82 -6.84 -11.46
C TYR A 637 -25.21 -7.16 -10.88
N LEU A 638 -26.03 -7.84 -11.67
CA LEU A 638 -27.34 -8.33 -11.22
C LEU A 638 -27.19 -9.73 -10.63
N ARG A 639 -27.88 -9.96 -9.51
CA ARG A 639 -27.96 -11.29 -8.89
C ARG A 639 -29.41 -11.62 -8.53
N PRO A 640 -29.92 -12.80 -8.90
CA PRO A 640 -31.19 -13.32 -8.40
C PRO A 640 -31.17 -13.48 -6.88
N MET A 641 -32.28 -13.20 -6.19
CA MET A 641 -32.38 -13.23 -4.72
C MET A 641 -32.10 -14.61 -4.13
N ASP A 642 -32.48 -15.67 -4.82
CA ASP A 642 -32.20 -17.07 -4.48
C ASP A 642 -30.72 -17.45 -4.70
N ALA A 643 -30.02 -16.70 -5.55
CA ALA A 643 -28.62 -16.88 -5.86
C ALA A 643 -27.68 -15.92 -5.12
N VAL A 644 -28.21 -14.95 -4.36
CA VAL A 644 -27.41 -14.16 -3.40
C VAL A 644 -26.98 -15.12 -2.31
N ASP A 645 -25.70 -15.48 -2.35
CA ASP A 645 -25.12 -16.43 -1.40
C ASP A 645 -24.78 -15.74 -0.08
N SER A 646 -24.46 -16.54 0.94
CA SER A 646 -24.00 -16.01 2.22
C SER A 646 -22.76 -15.13 2.07
N ALA A 647 -21.86 -15.44 1.14
CA ALA A 647 -20.63 -14.68 0.91
C ALA A 647 -20.89 -13.24 0.44
N ASP A 648 -21.90 -13.01 -0.38
CA ASP A 648 -22.31 -11.67 -0.80
C ASP A 648 -22.87 -10.84 0.36
N LEU A 649 -23.63 -11.48 1.25
CA LEU A 649 -24.24 -10.83 2.41
C LEU A 649 -23.22 -10.57 3.52
N GLU A 650 -22.22 -11.44 3.69
CA GLU A 650 -21.12 -11.22 4.65
C GLU A 650 -20.31 -9.95 4.35
N ARG A 651 -20.28 -9.52 3.08
CA ARG A 651 -19.66 -8.26 2.64
C ARG A 651 -20.63 -7.08 2.68
N SER A 652 -21.88 -7.27 3.06
CA SER A 652 -22.91 -6.25 3.15
C SER A 652 -23.34 -5.98 4.59
N ALA A 653 -24.07 -4.90 4.80
CA ALA A 653 -24.73 -4.62 6.08
C ALA A 653 -26.14 -5.23 6.17
N LEU A 654 -26.49 -6.10 5.23
CA LEU A 654 -27.84 -6.64 5.08
C LEU A 654 -27.87 -8.11 5.46
N GLU A 655 -28.90 -8.50 6.19
CA GLU A 655 -29.24 -9.89 6.46
C GLU A 655 -30.25 -10.41 5.41
N PRO A 656 -30.44 -11.75 5.30
CA PRO A 656 -31.42 -12.31 4.37
C PRO A 656 -32.84 -11.74 4.54
N SER A 657 -33.21 -11.35 5.76
CA SER A 657 -34.50 -10.70 6.07
C SER A 657 -34.68 -9.33 5.42
N ASP A 658 -33.58 -8.60 5.19
CA ASP A 658 -33.60 -7.21 4.76
C ASP A 658 -33.73 -7.08 3.24
N LEU A 659 -33.44 -8.14 2.50
CA LEU A 659 -33.51 -8.16 1.03
C LEU A 659 -34.90 -7.81 0.49
N ALA A 660 -35.96 -8.16 1.24
CA ALA A 660 -37.33 -7.80 0.90
C ALA A 660 -37.60 -6.29 0.99
N ALA A 661 -36.85 -5.55 1.82
CA ALA A 661 -37.01 -4.10 2.01
C ALA A 661 -36.43 -3.27 0.87
N ILE A 662 -35.49 -3.82 0.08
CA ILE A 662 -34.82 -3.15 -1.04
C ILE A 662 -35.74 -3.05 -2.28
N GLY A 663 -36.87 -3.76 -2.26
CA GLY A 663 -37.91 -3.72 -3.30
C GLY A 663 -38.47 -5.10 -3.61
N LYS A 664 -39.56 -5.15 -4.39
CA LYS A 664 -40.28 -6.40 -4.72
C LYS A 664 -39.64 -7.22 -5.85
N SER A 665 -38.58 -6.74 -6.48
CA SER A 665 -37.90 -7.46 -7.57
C SER A 665 -37.16 -8.69 -7.05
N GLU A 666 -37.30 -9.81 -7.75
CA GLU A 666 -36.58 -11.08 -7.54
C GLU A 666 -35.09 -10.99 -7.89
N THR A 667 -34.67 -9.92 -8.56
CA THR A 667 -33.26 -9.62 -8.82
C THR A 667 -32.84 -8.35 -8.10
N LYS A 668 -31.59 -8.31 -7.61
CA LYS A 668 -30.95 -7.17 -6.98
C LYS A 668 -29.67 -6.79 -7.71
N VAL A 669 -29.26 -5.53 -7.61
CA VAL A 669 -27.93 -5.08 -8.03
C VAL A 669 -27.00 -5.20 -6.84
N VAL A 670 -25.92 -5.94 -7.00
CA VAL A 670 -24.79 -5.96 -6.07
C VAL A 670 -23.73 -5.03 -6.62
N VAL A 671 -23.42 -3.98 -5.88
CA VAL A 671 -22.33 -3.04 -6.18
C VAL A 671 -21.20 -3.32 -5.21
N ALA A 672 -20.10 -3.85 -5.73
CA ALA A 672 -18.89 -4.02 -4.96
C ALA A 672 -18.07 -2.72 -5.01
N PHE A 673 -17.59 -2.29 -3.85
CA PHE A 673 -16.81 -1.06 -3.71
C PHE A 673 -15.68 -1.25 -2.70
N ASP A 674 -14.60 -0.49 -2.87
CA ASP A 674 -13.42 -0.49 -2.02
C ASP A 674 -12.91 0.94 -1.77
N ASN A 675 -11.77 1.05 -1.07
CA ASN A 675 -11.10 2.31 -0.74
C ASN A 675 -12.07 3.32 -0.10
N LEU A 676 -12.83 2.87 0.89
CA LEU A 676 -13.77 3.71 1.61
C LEU A 676 -13.01 4.78 2.41
N MET A 677 -13.38 6.04 2.19
CA MET A 677 -12.84 7.21 2.87
C MET A 677 -13.97 7.95 3.58
N LYS A 678 -13.85 8.07 4.90
CA LYS A 678 -14.74 8.91 5.73
C LYS A 678 -14.46 10.37 5.37
N LEU A 679 -15.51 11.18 5.18
CA LEU A 679 -15.34 12.62 4.99
C LEU A 679 -15.12 13.25 6.37
N PRO A 680 -14.01 13.99 6.59
CA PRO A 680 -13.77 14.68 7.86
C PRO A 680 -14.91 15.67 8.20
N HIS A 681 -15.51 16.25 7.16
CA HIS A 681 -16.66 17.15 7.29
C HIS A 681 -17.81 16.63 6.42
N PRO A 682 -18.81 15.95 7.01
CA PRO A 682 -19.97 15.51 6.24
C PRO A 682 -20.65 16.68 5.52
N VAL A 683 -20.93 16.53 4.22
CA VAL A 683 -21.50 17.61 3.39
C VAL A 683 -23.02 17.64 3.55
N PRO A 684 -23.59 18.67 4.20
CA PRO A 684 -25.00 18.68 4.57
C PRO A 684 -25.93 18.86 3.38
N LEU A 685 -27.19 18.46 3.55
CA LEU A 685 -28.25 18.58 2.55
C LEU A 685 -28.40 20.01 1.98
N GLU A 686 -28.22 21.05 2.79
CA GLU A 686 -28.30 22.44 2.31
C GLU A 686 -27.20 22.76 1.29
N SER A 687 -25.99 22.24 1.47
CA SER A 687 -24.91 22.35 0.50
C SER A 687 -25.21 21.56 -0.77
N LEU A 688 -25.71 20.33 -0.64
CA LEU A 688 -26.13 19.52 -1.79
C LEU A 688 -27.23 20.21 -2.61
N LYS A 689 -28.16 20.92 -1.96
CA LYS A 689 -29.17 21.74 -2.64
C LYS A 689 -28.51 22.88 -3.42
N ARG A 690 -27.55 23.59 -2.83
CA ARG A 690 -26.77 24.66 -3.50
C ARG A 690 -26.02 24.12 -4.73
N PHE A 691 -25.48 22.90 -4.65
CA PHE A 691 -24.79 22.24 -5.77
C PHE A 691 -25.74 21.64 -6.82
N GLY A 692 -27.05 21.65 -6.58
CA GLY A 692 -28.05 21.13 -7.52
C GLY A 692 -28.24 19.60 -7.48
N CYS A 693 -27.76 18.91 -6.44
CA CYS A 693 -27.90 17.47 -6.25
C CYS A 693 -28.72 17.04 -5.01
N GLY A 694 -29.22 17.99 -4.21
CA GLY A 694 -29.92 17.74 -2.95
C GLY A 694 -31.45 17.81 -2.96
N ARG A 695 -32.14 17.73 -4.10
CA ARG A 695 -33.63 17.69 -4.10
C ARG A 695 -34.12 16.36 -3.55
N ALA A 696 -35.27 16.34 -2.87
CA ALA A 696 -35.82 15.11 -2.26
C ALA A 696 -35.94 13.94 -3.26
N THR A 697 -36.44 14.21 -4.47
CA THR A 697 -36.56 13.19 -5.54
C THR A 697 -35.22 12.65 -6.03
N GLN A 698 -34.13 13.40 -5.85
CA GLN A 698 -32.79 13.05 -6.28
C GLN A 698 -32.06 12.15 -5.26
N LEU A 699 -32.58 12.04 -4.05
CA LEU A 699 -31.97 11.31 -2.93
C LEU A 699 -32.73 10.01 -2.60
N LEU A 700 -33.73 9.64 -3.42
CA LEU A 700 -34.50 8.41 -3.26
C LEU A 700 -33.76 7.17 -3.77
N THR A 701 -32.98 7.32 -4.84
CA THR A 701 -32.27 6.22 -5.51
C THR A 701 -30.89 6.65 -5.97
N SER A 702 -29.99 5.70 -6.18
CA SER A 702 -28.64 5.96 -6.71
C SER A 702 -28.69 6.69 -8.05
N ARG A 703 -27.85 7.72 -8.22
CA ARG A 703 -27.83 8.55 -9.43
C ARG A 703 -26.45 9.09 -9.76
N ARG A 704 -26.22 9.40 -11.04
CA ARG A 704 -25.00 10.11 -11.46
C ARG A 704 -25.06 11.59 -11.05
N ILE A 705 -23.88 12.12 -10.72
CA ILE A 705 -23.64 13.53 -10.42
C ILE A 705 -22.61 14.10 -11.40
N THR A 706 -22.64 15.41 -11.62
CA THR A 706 -21.75 16.08 -12.58
C THR A 706 -20.33 16.28 -12.03
N PRO A 707 -19.32 16.49 -12.89
CA PRO A 707 -17.96 16.81 -12.42
C PRO A 707 -17.91 18.01 -11.46
N ASP A 708 -18.70 19.06 -11.72
CA ASP A 708 -18.78 20.22 -10.83
C ASP A 708 -19.38 19.88 -9.47
N GLN A 709 -20.41 19.03 -9.44
CA GLN A 709 -21.01 18.55 -8.19
C GLN A 709 -20.01 17.73 -7.37
N ILE A 710 -19.27 16.84 -8.03
CA ILE A 710 -18.20 16.04 -7.41
C ILE A 710 -17.16 16.98 -6.79
N ARG A 711 -16.64 17.94 -7.57
CA ARG A 711 -15.64 18.89 -7.10
C ARG A 711 -16.14 19.68 -5.90
N ASN A 712 -17.37 20.21 -5.95
CA ASN A 712 -17.94 20.98 -4.84
C ASN A 712 -18.12 20.15 -3.56
N ILE A 713 -18.58 18.89 -3.68
CA ILE A 713 -18.69 17.97 -2.53
C ILE A 713 -17.32 17.69 -1.92
N LEU A 714 -16.31 17.43 -2.76
CA LEU A 714 -14.95 17.14 -2.29
C LEU A 714 -14.31 18.35 -1.60
N LEU A 715 -14.42 19.54 -2.19
CA LEU A 715 -13.87 20.77 -1.60
C LEU A 715 -14.50 21.11 -0.26
N GLU A 716 -15.83 21.01 -0.15
CA GLU A 716 -16.52 21.26 1.12
C GLU A 716 -16.22 20.17 2.16
N GLY A 717 -16.23 18.90 1.76
CA GLY A 717 -16.02 17.78 2.68
C GLY A 717 -14.58 17.62 3.18
N LEU A 718 -13.60 18.14 2.43
CA LEU A 718 -12.18 18.14 2.77
C LEU A 718 -11.67 19.51 3.27
N GLN A 719 -12.54 20.53 3.37
CA GLN A 719 -12.19 21.91 3.78
C GLN A 719 -11.14 22.61 2.89
N TYR A 720 -11.10 22.33 1.59
CA TYR A 720 -10.34 23.16 0.66
C TYR A 720 -11.18 24.38 0.30
N GLU A 721 -10.84 25.55 0.86
CA GLU A 721 -11.56 26.79 0.60
C GLU A 721 -11.63 27.09 -0.90
N GLN A 722 -12.87 27.29 -1.41
CA GLN A 722 -13.06 27.93 -2.69
C GLN A 722 -12.72 29.42 -2.54
N SER A 723 -11.51 29.81 -2.92
CA SER A 723 -11.24 31.19 -3.33
C SER A 723 -12.04 31.48 -4.62
N ALA A 724 -13.34 31.72 -4.46
CA ALA A 724 -14.19 32.27 -5.50
C ALA A 724 -14.71 33.62 -5.03
N GLU A 725 -14.26 34.65 -5.75
CA GLU A 725 -14.72 36.03 -5.75
C GLU A 725 -16.19 36.16 -5.31
N ARG A 726 -16.41 36.80 -4.15
CA ARG A 726 -17.71 37.40 -3.85
C ARG A 726 -17.90 38.56 -4.82
N PRO A 727 -18.93 38.58 -5.68
CA PRO A 727 -19.35 39.83 -6.30
C PRO A 727 -19.85 40.73 -5.18
N ASP A 728 -19.24 41.91 -5.05
CA ASP A 728 -19.67 42.97 -4.15
C ASP A 728 -21.19 43.22 -4.31
N LEU A 729 -21.94 42.88 -3.27
CA LEU A 729 -23.28 43.41 -3.09
C LEU A 729 -23.15 44.83 -2.52
N PRO A 730 -23.76 45.86 -3.16
CA PRO A 730 -23.61 47.22 -2.68
C PRO A 730 -24.29 47.39 -1.33
N ARG A 731 -23.52 47.90 -0.35
CA ARG A 731 -24.00 48.30 0.98
C ARG A 731 -25.20 49.24 0.84
N ARG A 732 -26.39 48.76 1.22
CA ARG A 732 -27.57 49.62 1.44
C ARG A 732 -27.26 50.59 2.58
N ALA A 733 -27.12 51.86 2.23
CA ALA A 733 -27.03 52.97 3.17
C ALA A 733 -28.31 53.04 4.03
N ALA A 734 -28.14 52.95 5.35
CA ALA A 734 -29.16 53.26 6.32
C ALA A 734 -29.52 54.76 6.21
N ARG A 735 -30.70 55.07 5.68
CA ARG A 735 -31.34 56.38 5.84
C ARG A 735 -32.02 56.40 7.21
N GLY A 736 -31.34 56.97 8.20
CA GLY A 736 -32.01 57.57 9.34
C GLY A 736 -32.58 58.93 8.95
N LYS A 737 -33.87 59.13 9.18
CA LYS A 737 -34.50 60.45 9.28
C LYS A 737 -35.37 60.44 10.54
N HIS A 738 -35.01 61.27 11.51
CA HIS A 738 -35.95 62.02 12.34
C HIS A 738 -36.13 63.41 11.70
N PRO A 739 -37.22 64.15 11.94
CA PRO A 739 -38.43 63.84 12.71
C PRO A 739 -39.62 63.39 11.84
#